data_AF-A0A357YPA3-F1
#
_entry.id   AF-A0A357YPA3-F1
#
_cell.length_a   1.000
_cell.length_b   1.000
_cell.length_c   1.000
_cell.angle_alpha   90.00
_cell.angle_beta   90.00
_cell.angle_gamma   90.00
#
_symmetry.space_group_name_H-M   'P 1'
#
loop_
_entity.id
_entity.type
_entity.pdbx_description
1 polymer ?
#
loop_
_entity_poly.entity_id
_entity_poly.type
_entity_poly.pdbx_seq_one_letter_code
_entity_poly.pdbx_strand_id
1 'polypeptide(L)'
;MHPLLVYIIQVNFALVLFYLLYLLLFKRDTFLRLRRIYFLSALVFSLVYPMFVVPGLSEVWNFRTEEPQGLETAVFIEAPTFEMIVEEPEEAVAPINIPWEQILLIVYIAVTFFFIFRFLWQLISIFRIRLKSEESIISGVKVNNLKVNITPFSFFGMIFINLKMHSDEELEQIIIHEHTHVKEKHSLDIMLVETILIFSWWNPFVWLLKREMAMNLEYLADNGVLREGVDSRDYQYHLLRLTYHETAVQIVNNFNVSQLKQRIMMMNKTRSSTLKLAKYLLMLPVFFILIAVNSSYAGEKNQNMQEPPPVKKEVTEDIFVVVEEQPEFPGGLDAMMKFLADSIVYPAEAKEKGIQGRVICNFVVMNDGSISDVEIVRGVDPVIDAEAVRVLESMPNWKPGKQRGQAVNVRFTLPVVFRLNAPSDSNDDTSERVESKVIIDELMTLSPLTVTAPSTASKVIIDELMTDEAALSVSAGIRQTYIFPGGDGEFLRYISQNIRYPVIAQENGIQGLITATLRFRSDGNIGSVHAKPDSGDEAMLSKEVLRVLTSMPNWEKAPSLLVSGKVTDSHSNPLRGASVIIKGTNEGTISDSNGSFQLKVPSKEGSLVISFVGYKTVELALNRLSNLNGETTTEIPVVFRLQGDNIEPYAGPTPDNAVVVVGYGSAKAATNIAPPPPPRRNSSDEIFMVVEEQPEFPGGNEALMKYISDNIKYPADAVSKGIQGRVITNFVVEKDGTLTDVQVARGVDPSLDKEAIRLIESMPRWIPGKQRGEVIRVRFALPVVFRLQN
;
A
#
# COMPACT_ATOMS: atom_id res chain seq x y z
N MET A 1 -5.70 -1.01 -16.69
CA MET A 1 -5.51 -0.18 -17.90
C MET A 1 -5.24 -1.09 -19.08
N HIS A 2 -6.11 -1.03 -20.08
CA HIS A 2 -6.03 -1.81 -21.32
C HIS A 2 -4.66 -1.61 -22.00
N PRO A 3 -3.96 -2.67 -22.46
CA PRO A 3 -2.61 -2.57 -23.05
C PRO A 3 -2.50 -1.56 -24.19
N LEU A 4 -3.55 -1.46 -25.01
CA LEU A 4 -3.66 -0.47 -26.09
C LEU A 4 -3.61 0.98 -25.59
N LEU A 5 -4.21 1.30 -24.44
CA LEU A 5 -4.15 2.66 -23.87
C LEU A 5 -2.74 2.99 -23.38
N VAL A 6 -2.07 2.03 -22.72
CA VAL A 6 -0.67 2.20 -22.27
C VAL A 6 0.24 2.47 -23.47
N TYR A 7 0.09 1.70 -24.55
CA TYR A 7 0.82 1.91 -25.79
C TYR A 7 0.58 3.30 -26.39
N ILE A 8 -0.68 3.75 -26.51
CA ILE A 8 -1.01 5.08 -27.05
C ILE A 8 -0.41 6.19 -26.18
N ILE A 9 -0.42 6.04 -24.87
CA ILE A 9 0.19 7.01 -23.93
C ILE A 9 1.70 7.09 -24.14
N GLN A 10 2.39 5.94 -24.25
CA GLN A 10 3.84 5.89 -24.50
C GLN A 10 4.21 6.57 -25.82
N VAL A 11 3.51 6.22 -26.92
CA VAL A 11 3.70 6.86 -28.23
C VAL A 11 3.53 8.38 -28.13
N ASN A 12 2.46 8.85 -27.46
CA ASN A 12 2.18 10.27 -27.33
C ASN A 12 3.21 11.01 -26.47
N PHE A 13 3.69 10.38 -25.39
CA PHE A 13 4.77 10.93 -24.57
C PHE A 13 6.03 11.19 -25.38
N ALA A 14 6.45 10.22 -26.20
CA ALA A 14 7.60 10.38 -27.09
C ALA A 14 7.40 11.50 -28.12
N LEU A 15 6.20 11.60 -28.73
CA LEU A 15 5.87 12.67 -29.68
C LEU A 15 5.94 14.06 -29.04
N VAL A 16 5.49 14.22 -27.80
CA VAL A 16 5.63 15.48 -27.04
C VAL A 16 7.10 15.80 -26.82
N LEU A 17 7.88 14.83 -26.33
CA LEU A 17 9.31 15.02 -26.07
C LEU A 17 10.07 15.43 -27.34
N PHE A 18 9.83 14.77 -28.48
CA PHE A 18 10.46 15.14 -29.74
C PHE A 18 9.99 16.51 -30.24
N TYR A 19 8.72 16.88 -30.08
CA TYR A 19 8.32 18.22 -30.46
C TYR A 19 9.04 19.29 -29.62
N LEU A 20 9.17 19.09 -28.31
CA LEU A 20 9.88 20.01 -27.41
C LEU A 20 11.37 20.10 -27.76
N LEU A 21 12.02 18.96 -28.03
CA LEU A 21 13.42 18.90 -28.45
C LEU A 21 13.65 19.67 -29.76
N TYR A 22 12.73 19.53 -30.72
CA TYR A 22 12.75 20.28 -31.96
C TYR A 22 12.67 21.79 -31.73
N LEU A 23 11.75 22.24 -30.86
CA LEU A 23 11.61 23.66 -30.53
C LEU A 23 12.91 24.23 -29.94
N LEU A 24 13.55 23.48 -29.04
CA LEU A 24 14.72 23.93 -28.31
C LEU A 24 15.98 23.94 -29.18
N LEU A 25 16.18 22.91 -30.00
CA LEU A 25 17.45 22.69 -30.70
C LEU A 25 17.41 23.03 -32.20
N PHE A 26 16.36 22.63 -32.92
CA PHE A 26 16.38 22.51 -34.38
C PHE A 26 15.54 23.53 -35.13
N LYS A 27 14.53 24.14 -34.48
CA LYS A 27 13.58 25.07 -35.12
C LYS A 27 14.26 26.22 -35.89
N ARG A 28 15.42 26.67 -35.43
CA ARG A 28 16.15 27.80 -36.01
C ARG A 28 17.21 27.39 -37.03
N ASP A 29 17.44 26.11 -37.28
CA ASP A 29 18.51 25.65 -38.15
C ASP A 29 18.12 25.69 -39.64
N THR A 30 19.11 25.93 -40.49
CA THR A 30 18.95 26.00 -41.95
C THR A 30 19.17 24.64 -42.64
N PHE A 31 19.39 23.56 -41.88
CA PHE A 31 19.59 22.21 -42.41
C PHE A 31 18.26 21.50 -42.69
N LEU A 32 17.55 21.96 -43.71
CA LEU A 32 16.17 21.55 -44.02
C LEU A 32 16.00 20.03 -44.23
N ARG A 33 16.97 19.38 -44.89
CA ARG A 33 16.95 17.93 -45.12
C ARG A 33 17.12 17.14 -43.82
N LEU A 34 17.99 17.59 -42.91
CA LEU A 34 18.19 16.93 -41.62
C LEU A 34 16.99 17.13 -40.70
N ARG A 35 16.34 18.30 -40.77
CA ARG A 35 15.05 18.53 -40.08
C ARG A 35 13.96 17.59 -40.59
N ARG A 36 13.91 17.33 -41.90
CA ARG A 36 12.99 16.34 -42.48
C ARG A 36 13.28 14.93 -41.94
N ILE A 37 14.55 14.51 -41.97
CA ILE A 37 14.98 13.20 -41.42
C ILE A 37 14.65 13.11 -39.93
N TYR A 38 14.87 14.18 -39.17
CA TYR A 38 14.50 14.28 -37.76
C TYR A 38 13.00 14.00 -37.57
N PHE A 39 12.11 14.71 -38.28
CA PHE A 39 10.67 14.49 -38.15
C PHE A 39 10.28 13.05 -38.49
N LEU A 40 10.77 12.51 -39.61
CA LEU A 40 10.49 11.13 -40.01
C LEU A 40 10.98 10.13 -38.96
N SER A 41 12.22 10.31 -38.47
CA SER A 41 12.79 9.44 -37.44
C SER A 41 12.02 9.53 -36.12
N ALA A 42 11.60 10.73 -35.70
CA ALA A 42 10.83 10.93 -34.47
C ALA A 42 9.45 10.28 -34.56
N LEU A 43 8.76 10.39 -35.72
CA LEU A 43 7.45 9.78 -35.95
C LEU A 43 7.53 8.26 -35.96
N VAL A 44 8.48 7.68 -36.71
CA VAL A 44 8.68 6.24 -36.78
C VAL A 44 9.15 5.70 -35.43
N PHE A 45 10.14 6.32 -34.80
CA PHE A 45 10.66 5.88 -33.51
C PHE A 45 9.57 5.91 -32.43
N SER A 46 8.74 6.96 -32.36
CA SER A 46 7.65 7.05 -31.38
C SER A 46 6.67 5.87 -31.48
N LEU A 47 6.45 5.33 -32.68
CA LEU A 47 5.59 4.16 -32.89
C LEU A 47 6.29 2.84 -32.50
N VAL A 48 7.57 2.70 -32.84
CA VAL A 48 8.24 1.39 -32.72
C VAL A 48 8.91 1.20 -31.37
N TYR A 49 9.41 2.26 -30.72
CA TYR A 49 10.15 2.12 -29.45
C TYR A 49 9.38 1.42 -28.32
N PRO A 50 8.04 1.59 -28.13
CA PRO A 50 7.34 0.89 -27.06
C PRO A 50 7.33 -0.63 -27.27
N MET A 51 7.51 -1.08 -28.52
CA MET A 51 7.60 -2.50 -28.89
C MET A 51 8.99 -3.09 -28.65
N PHE A 52 10.01 -2.27 -28.42
CA PHE A 52 11.37 -2.74 -28.14
C PHE A 52 11.63 -2.76 -26.65
N VAL A 53 11.85 -3.97 -26.15
CA VAL A 53 12.40 -4.26 -24.83
C VAL A 53 13.72 -4.97 -25.10
N VAL A 54 14.82 -4.50 -24.52
CA VAL A 54 16.14 -5.11 -24.71
C VAL A 54 16.49 -5.83 -23.41
N PRO A 55 16.40 -7.17 -23.39
CA PRO A 55 16.82 -7.96 -22.23
C PRO A 55 18.28 -7.62 -21.88
N GLY A 56 18.54 -7.31 -20.61
CA GLY A 56 19.87 -6.92 -20.11
C GLY A 56 20.17 -5.42 -20.09
N LEU A 57 19.43 -4.56 -20.81
CA LEU A 57 19.60 -3.09 -20.65
C LEU A 57 19.12 -2.61 -19.27
N SER A 58 18.13 -3.26 -18.69
CA SER A 58 17.67 -3.00 -17.31
C SER A 58 18.77 -3.32 -16.30
N GLU A 59 19.51 -4.41 -16.47
CA GLU A 59 20.64 -4.79 -15.61
C GLU A 59 21.77 -3.77 -15.67
N VAL A 60 22.08 -3.26 -16.87
CA VAL A 60 23.11 -2.23 -17.07
C VAL A 60 22.66 -0.84 -16.59
N TRP A 61 21.39 -0.48 -16.74
CA TRP A 61 20.87 0.83 -16.30
C TRP A 61 20.65 0.90 -14.78
N ASN A 62 20.41 -0.24 -14.14
CA ASN A 62 20.33 -0.38 -12.68
C ASN A 62 21.75 -0.35 -12.06
N PHE A 63 22.50 0.74 -12.25
CA PHE A 63 23.78 0.99 -11.57
C PHE A 63 23.54 1.40 -10.09
N ARG A 64 23.15 0.42 -9.26
CA ARG A 64 23.07 0.31 -7.78
C ARG A 64 21.91 -0.64 -7.48
N THR A 65 22.03 -1.75 -6.77
CA THR A 65 23.03 -2.28 -5.85
C THR A 65 22.92 -3.79 -6.03
N GLU A 66 23.95 -4.46 -6.56
CA GLU A 66 24.05 -5.90 -6.33
C GLU A 66 24.35 -6.05 -4.84
N GLU A 67 23.29 -6.27 -4.04
CA GLU A 67 23.51 -6.99 -2.79
C GLU A 67 24.17 -8.32 -3.16
N PRO A 68 25.23 -8.74 -2.44
CA PRO A 68 25.80 -10.05 -2.67
C PRO A 68 24.67 -11.06 -2.46
N GLN A 69 24.41 -11.88 -3.47
CA GLN A 69 23.52 -13.03 -3.39
C GLN A 69 24.05 -13.96 -2.28
N GLY A 70 23.65 -13.69 -1.04
CA GLY A 70 23.40 -14.76 -0.10
C GLY A 70 22.34 -15.65 -0.74
N LEU A 71 22.48 -16.96 -0.57
CA LEU A 71 21.44 -17.92 -0.92
C LEU A 71 20.15 -17.51 -0.20
N GLU A 72 19.34 -16.66 -0.84
CA GLU A 72 17.97 -16.41 -0.43
C GLU A 72 17.20 -17.67 -0.77
N THR A 73 17.18 -18.59 0.19
CA THR A 73 16.08 -19.51 0.33
C THR A 73 14.87 -18.62 0.59
N ALA A 74 14.11 -18.31 -0.46
CA ALA A 74 12.83 -17.64 -0.33
C ALA A 74 11.92 -18.57 0.46
N VAL A 75 11.92 -18.41 1.79
CA VAL A 75 10.90 -18.99 2.65
C VAL A 75 9.62 -18.26 2.29
N PHE A 76 8.84 -18.85 1.38
CA PHE A 76 7.46 -18.48 1.19
C PHE A 76 6.74 -18.80 2.50
N ILE A 77 6.60 -17.80 3.36
CA ILE A 77 5.55 -17.84 4.37
C ILE A 77 4.26 -17.57 3.60
N GLU A 78 3.69 -18.63 3.02
CA GLU A 78 2.26 -18.62 2.73
C GLU A 78 1.56 -18.35 4.06
N ALA A 79 1.08 -17.12 4.23
CA ALA A 79 0.03 -16.88 5.19
C ALA A 79 -1.10 -17.88 4.86
N PRO A 80 -1.69 -18.57 5.85
CA PRO A 80 -2.77 -19.49 5.58
C PRO A 80 -3.91 -18.73 4.91
N THR A 81 -4.02 -18.85 3.59
CA THR A 81 -5.22 -18.51 2.86
C THR A 81 -6.22 -19.59 3.22
N PHE A 82 -7.15 -19.24 4.11
CA PHE A 82 -8.40 -19.98 4.18
C PHE A 82 -9.02 -19.91 2.78
N GLU A 83 -9.07 -21.03 2.07
CA GLU A 83 -10.05 -21.20 1.01
C GLU A 83 -11.43 -21.18 1.66
N MET A 84 -11.96 -19.97 1.80
CA MET A 84 -13.37 -19.79 2.00
C MET A 84 -14.01 -20.32 0.71
N ILE A 85 -14.72 -21.45 0.80
CA ILE A 85 -15.72 -21.79 -0.21
C ILE A 85 -16.77 -20.68 -0.08
N VAL A 86 -16.54 -19.60 -0.83
CA VAL A 86 -17.54 -18.58 -1.08
C VAL A 86 -18.53 -19.27 -2.00
N GLU A 87 -19.66 -19.72 -1.45
CA GLU A 87 -20.88 -19.79 -2.25
C GLU A 87 -21.04 -18.42 -2.89
N GLU A 88 -20.97 -18.38 -4.22
CA GLU A 88 -21.16 -17.15 -4.98
C GLU A 88 -22.44 -16.48 -4.48
N PRO A 89 -22.38 -15.26 -3.95
CA PRO A 89 -23.57 -14.57 -3.50
C PRO A 89 -24.48 -14.38 -4.72
N GLU A 90 -25.74 -14.80 -4.58
CA GLU A 90 -26.80 -14.41 -5.51
C GLU A 90 -26.71 -12.91 -5.75
N GLU A 91 -26.73 -12.54 -7.04
CA GLU A 91 -26.44 -11.20 -7.54
C GLU A 91 -27.15 -10.12 -6.73
N ALA A 92 -26.37 -9.54 -5.83
CA ALA A 92 -26.50 -8.17 -5.44
C ALA A 92 -26.48 -7.34 -6.77
N VAL A 93 -27.63 -6.73 -7.14
CA VAL A 93 -27.82 -5.53 -7.98
C VAL A 93 -26.72 -4.48 -7.77
N ALA A 94 -25.58 -4.78 -8.37
CA ALA A 94 -24.36 -4.03 -8.26
C ALA A 94 -24.63 -2.51 -8.28
N PRO A 95 -24.03 -1.73 -7.36
CA PRO A 95 -24.03 -0.28 -7.52
C PRO A 95 -23.55 0.01 -8.92
N ILE A 96 -24.25 0.87 -9.68
CA ILE A 96 -24.01 1.11 -11.11
C ILE A 96 -22.51 1.37 -11.30
N ASN A 97 -21.78 0.31 -11.64
CA ASN A 97 -20.35 0.37 -11.87
C ASN A 97 -20.23 0.82 -13.30
N ILE A 98 -20.28 2.14 -13.50
CA ILE A 98 -20.09 2.72 -14.81
C ILE A 98 -18.67 2.31 -15.23
N PRO A 99 -18.52 1.48 -16.28
CA PRO A 99 -17.23 0.97 -16.68
C PRO A 99 -16.49 2.09 -17.43
N TRP A 100 -15.98 3.08 -16.69
CA TRP A 100 -15.35 4.28 -17.24
C TRP A 100 -14.23 3.95 -18.22
N GLU A 101 -13.47 2.87 -17.98
CA GLU A 101 -12.46 2.38 -18.92
C GLU A 101 -13.06 1.97 -20.27
N GLN A 102 -14.17 1.24 -20.28
CA GLN A 102 -14.87 0.84 -21.50
C GLN A 102 -15.50 2.04 -22.19
N ILE A 103 -16.12 2.95 -21.43
CA ILE A 103 -16.71 4.18 -21.99
C ILE A 103 -15.64 5.05 -22.64
N LEU A 104 -14.50 5.28 -21.96
CA LEU A 104 -13.38 6.03 -22.51
C LEU A 104 -12.83 5.36 -23.76
N LEU A 105 -12.72 4.04 -23.79
CA LEU A 105 -12.29 3.28 -24.97
C LEU A 105 -13.29 3.43 -26.13
N ILE A 106 -14.60 3.31 -25.88
CA ILE A 106 -15.65 3.48 -26.88
C ILE A 106 -15.62 4.90 -27.45
N VAL A 107 -15.53 5.92 -26.59
CA VAL A 107 -15.42 7.32 -27.01
C VAL A 107 -14.15 7.53 -27.86
N TYR A 108 -13.02 6.99 -27.41
CA TYR A 108 -11.77 7.08 -28.15
C TYR A 108 -11.88 6.42 -29.54
N ILE A 109 -12.46 5.22 -29.64
CA ILE A 109 -12.68 4.51 -30.91
C ILE A 109 -13.62 5.32 -31.82
N ALA A 110 -14.73 5.84 -31.27
CA ALA A 110 -15.71 6.61 -32.03
C ALA A 110 -15.09 7.88 -32.64
N VAL A 111 -14.33 8.64 -31.85
CA VAL A 111 -13.63 9.85 -32.34
C VAL A 111 -12.55 9.48 -33.35
N THR A 112 -11.77 8.42 -33.09
CA THR A 112 -10.76 7.93 -34.04
C THR A 112 -11.40 7.54 -35.37
N PHE A 113 -12.55 6.85 -35.36
CA PHE A 113 -13.29 6.49 -36.56
C PHE A 113 -13.78 7.71 -37.34
N PHE A 114 -14.25 8.76 -36.66
CA PHE A 114 -14.57 10.03 -37.29
C PHE A 114 -13.36 10.64 -38.01
N PHE A 115 -12.17 10.62 -37.40
CA PHE A 115 -10.94 11.10 -38.03
C PHE A 115 -10.49 10.23 -39.21
N ILE A 116 -10.65 8.91 -39.13
CA ILE A 116 -10.41 7.98 -40.25
C ILE A 116 -11.36 8.32 -41.41
N PHE A 117 -12.66 8.44 -41.14
CA PHE A 117 -13.64 8.78 -42.17
C PHE A 117 -13.34 10.14 -42.82
N ARG A 118 -13.02 11.16 -42.02
CA ARG A 118 -12.58 12.47 -42.50
C ARG A 118 -11.36 12.36 -43.41
N PHE A 119 -10.36 11.57 -43.02
CA PHE A 119 -9.14 11.36 -43.81
C PHE A 119 -9.42 10.63 -45.13
N LEU A 120 -10.23 9.55 -45.09
CA LEU A 120 -10.64 8.83 -46.29
C LEU A 120 -11.45 9.73 -47.23
N TRP A 121 -12.35 10.56 -46.70
CA TRP A 121 -13.11 11.52 -47.50
C TRP A 121 -12.20 12.54 -48.20
N GLN A 122 -11.14 13.00 -47.53
CA GLN A 122 -10.15 13.89 -48.14
C GLN A 122 -9.41 13.20 -49.28
N LEU A 123 -9.01 11.94 -49.12
CA LEU A 123 -8.39 11.15 -50.20
C LEU A 123 -9.36 10.97 -51.38
N ILE A 124 -10.61 10.59 -51.11
CA ILE A 124 -11.66 10.45 -52.14
C ILE A 124 -11.87 11.78 -52.88
N SER A 125 -11.83 12.92 -52.18
CA SER A 125 -11.93 14.24 -52.80
C SER A 125 -10.81 14.48 -53.82
N ILE A 126 -9.57 14.13 -53.48
CA ILE A 126 -8.42 14.26 -54.39
C ILE A 126 -8.58 13.33 -55.60
N PHE A 127 -8.98 12.07 -55.39
CA PHE A 127 -9.26 11.14 -56.48
C PHE A 127 -10.39 11.64 -57.40
N ARG A 128 -11.44 12.24 -56.82
CA ARG A 128 -12.54 12.85 -57.58
C ARG A 128 -12.05 14.02 -58.44
N ILE A 129 -11.11 14.83 -57.95
CA ILE A 129 -10.48 15.91 -58.72
C ILE A 129 -9.65 15.31 -59.87
N ARG A 130 -8.86 14.27 -59.60
CA ARG A 130 -8.07 13.57 -60.64
C ARG A 130 -8.94 13.05 -61.78
N LEU A 131 -10.08 12.43 -61.47
CA LEU A 131 -11.02 11.91 -62.48
C LEU A 131 -11.68 13.01 -63.33
N LYS A 132 -11.77 14.25 -62.81
CA LYS A 132 -12.34 15.40 -63.54
C LYS A 132 -11.31 16.23 -64.30
N SER A 133 -10.02 16.00 -64.05
CA SER A 133 -8.92 16.76 -64.65
C SER A 133 -8.47 16.17 -65.99
N GLU A 134 -8.09 17.04 -66.92
CA GLU A 134 -7.48 16.64 -68.20
C GLU A 134 -5.95 16.58 -68.02
N GLU A 135 -5.30 15.56 -68.57
CA GLU A 135 -3.84 15.40 -68.49
C GLU A 135 -3.16 16.20 -69.61
N SER A 136 -2.12 16.95 -69.25
CA SER A 136 -1.34 17.79 -70.16
C SER A 136 0.15 17.64 -69.85
N ILE A 137 1.01 17.80 -70.85
CA ILE A 137 2.48 17.71 -70.67
C ILE A 137 3.06 19.10 -70.90
N ILE A 138 3.71 19.66 -69.88
CA ILE A 138 4.32 21.00 -69.91
C ILE A 138 5.75 20.88 -69.40
N SER A 139 6.72 21.39 -70.17
CA SER A 139 8.14 21.32 -69.85
C SER A 139 8.63 19.89 -69.53
N GLY A 140 8.07 18.87 -70.19
CA GLY A 140 8.39 17.46 -69.99
C GLY A 140 7.78 16.82 -68.73
N VAL A 141 6.99 17.57 -67.95
CA VAL A 141 6.33 17.12 -66.72
C VAL A 141 4.83 16.91 -66.98
N LYS A 142 4.28 15.80 -66.45
CA LYS A 142 2.84 15.50 -66.53
C LYS A 142 2.08 16.33 -65.51
N VAL A 143 1.12 17.13 -65.97
CA VAL A 143 0.31 18.06 -65.17
C VAL A 143 -1.17 17.84 -65.44
N ASN A 144 -1.96 17.79 -64.36
CA ASN A 144 -3.40 17.72 -64.39
C ASN A 144 -4.00 19.12 -64.45
N ASN A 145 -4.57 19.47 -65.59
CA ASN A 145 -5.19 20.78 -65.83
C ASN A 145 -6.55 20.87 -65.13
N LEU A 146 -6.65 21.81 -64.19
CA LEU A 146 -7.87 22.10 -63.44
C LEU A 146 -8.71 23.17 -64.14
N LYS A 147 -10.00 22.88 -64.35
CA LYS A 147 -10.98 23.84 -64.89
C LYS A 147 -11.48 24.85 -63.84
N VAL A 148 -11.24 24.57 -62.56
CA VAL A 148 -11.68 25.37 -61.41
C VAL A 148 -10.48 26.16 -60.85
N ASN A 149 -10.72 27.35 -60.33
CA ASN A 149 -9.69 28.14 -59.66
C ASN A 149 -9.40 27.55 -58.27
N ILE A 150 -8.38 26.69 -58.21
CA ILE A 150 -7.86 26.11 -56.98
C ILE A 150 -6.36 26.38 -56.99
N THR A 151 -5.79 26.66 -55.80
CA THR A 151 -4.35 26.81 -55.65
C THR A 151 -3.61 25.58 -56.21
N PRO A 152 -2.48 25.77 -56.91
CA PRO A 152 -1.63 24.66 -57.33
C PRO A 152 -1.29 23.75 -56.15
N PHE A 153 -1.34 22.44 -56.38
CA PHE A 153 -0.91 21.47 -55.39
C PHE A 153 -0.43 20.18 -56.05
N SER A 154 0.40 19.45 -55.33
CA SER A 154 0.90 18.14 -55.73
C SER A 154 0.54 17.08 -54.69
N PHE A 155 0.12 15.92 -55.19
CA PHE A 155 -0.25 14.79 -54.35
C PHE A 155 0.16 13.47 -55.00
N PHE A 156 0.96 12.67 -54.28
CA PHE A 156 1.31 11.30 -54.63
C PHE A 156 1.85 11.14 -56.06
N GLY A 157 2.75 12.05 -56.46
CA GLY A 157 3.37 12.04 -57.79
C GLY A 157 2.56 12.73 -58.89
N MET A 158 1.37 13.26 -58.58
CA MET A 158 0.53 14.04 -59.49
C MET A 158 0.66 15.53 -59.18
N ILE A 159 0.60 16.37 -60.21
CA ILE A 159 0.67 17.84 -60.10
C ILE A 159 -0.64 18.41 -60.65
N PHE A 160 -1.34 19.22 -59.87
CA PHE A 160 -2.62 19.83 -60.24
C PHE A 160 -2.45 21.34 -60.34
N ILE A 161 -2.67 21.90 -61.54
CA ILE A 161 -2.46 23.33 -61.82
C ILE A 161 -3.59 23.84 -62.71
N ASN A 162 -4.01 25.10 -62.50
CA ASN A 162 -4.86 25.81 -63.45
C ASN A 162 -4.00 26.61 -64.44
N LEU A 163 -3.98 26.18 -65.70
CA LEU A 163 -3.09 26.76 -66.72
C LEU A 163 -3.50 28.16 -67.20
N LYS A 164 -4.72 28.64 -66.88
CA LYS A 164 -5.27 29.88 -67.44
C LYS A 164 -5.03 31.12 -66.56
N MET A 165 -4.40 30.94 -65.40
CA MET A 165 -4.34 31.96 -64.33
C MET A 165 -2.95 32.55 -64.11
N HIS A 166 -1.92 32.04 -64.79
CA HIS A 166 -0.53 32.37 -64.52
C HIS A 166 0.19 32.77 -65.82
N SER A 167 1.14 33.70 -65.73
CA SER A 167 2.06 33.97 -66.85
C SER A 167 3.00 32.78 -67.07
N ASP A 168 3.65 32.69 -68.23
CA ASP A 168 4.57 31.58 -68.54
C ASP A 168 5.73 31.48 -67.53
N GLU A 169 6.27 32.63 -67.07
CA GLU A 169 7.31 32.68 -66.04
C GLU A 169 6.80 32.26 -64.65
N GLU A 170 5.59 32.69 -64.27
CA GLU A 170 4.95 32.29 -63.00
C GLU A 170 4.63 30.80 -62.99
N LEU A 171 4.16 30.27 -64.13
CA LEU A 171 3.85 28.87 -64.32
C LEU A 171 5.09 27.98 -64.21
N GLU A 172 6.22 28.40 -64.79
CA GLU A 172 7.49 27.67 -64.67
C GLU A 172 7.95 27.58 -63.21
N GLN A 173 7.87 28.67 -62.46
CA GLN A 173 8.20 28.68 -61.02
C GLN A 173 7.30 27.75 -60.20
N ILE A 174 6.00 27.74 -60.48
CA ILE A 174 5.03 26.83 -59.83
C ILE A 174 5.34 25.38 -60.18
N ILE A 175 5.63 25.07 -61.45
CA ILE A 175 5.94 23.71 -61.88
C ILE A 175 7.21 23.20 -61.19
N ILE A 176 8.29 24.00 -61.11
CA ILE A 176 9.52 23.60 -60.40
C ILE A 176 9.24 23.34 -58.91
N HIS A 177 8.41 24.18 -58.28
CA HIS A 177 8.00 24.03 -56.89
C HIS A 177 7.22 22.72 -56.68
N GLU A 178 6.13 22.51 -57.41
CA GLU A 178 5.30 21.30 -57.31
C GLU A 178 6.05 20.04 -57.72
N HIS A 179 6.93 20.14 -58.71
CA HIS A 179 7.79 19.04 -59.11
C HIS A 179 8.76 18.66 -57.99
N THR A 180 9.25 19.62 -57.19
CA THR A 180 10.10 19.32 -56.04
C THR A 180 9.35 18.49 -55.00
N HIS A 181 8.08 18.79 -54.72
CA HIS A 181 7.24 17.98 -53.83
C HIS A 181 7.05 16.54 -54.34
N VAL A 182 6.86 16.37 -55.65
CA VAL A 182 6.76 15.05 -56.28
C VAL A 182 8.08 14.30 -56.20
N LYS A 183 9.20 14.93 -56.60
CA LYS A 183 10.54 14.35 -56.63
C LYS A 183 11.01 13.91 -55.26
N GLU A 184 10.77 14.74 -54.24
CA GLU A 184 11.14 14.43 -52.86
C GLU A 184 10.06 13.62 -52.10
N LYS A 185 8.93 13.27 -52.74
CA LYS A 185 7.81 12.48 -52.18
C LYS A 185 7.18 13.09 -50.92
N HIS A 186 7.03 14.41 -50.88
CA HIS A 186 6.48 15.15 -49.73
C HIS A 186 5.06 14.72 -49.34
N SER A 187 4.27 14.16 -50.26
CA SER A 187 2.94 13.63 -49.92
C SER A 187 2.99 12.46 -48.94
N LEU A 188 4.02 11.60 -49.00
CA LEU A 188 4.18 10.48 -48.06
C LEU A 188 4.44 10.98 -46.63
N ASP A 189 5.24 12.04 -46.52
CA ASP A 189 5.57 12.68 -45.25
C ASP A 189 4.29 13.21 -44.56
N ILE A 190 3.45 13.91 -45.32
CA ILE A 190 2.17 14.42 -44.82
C ILE A 190 1.20 13.27 -44.47
N MET A 191 1.14 12.23 -45.30
CA MET A 191 0.30 11.06 -45.02
C MET A 191 0.72 10.35 -43.72
N LEU A 192 2.03 10.21 -43.48
CA LEU A 192 2.55 9.58 -42.26
C LEU A 192 2.12 10.35 -41.00
N VAL A 193 2.31 11.68 -40.98
CA VAL A 193 1.93 12.48 -39.80
C VAL A 193 0.41 12.56 -39.62
N GLU A 194 -0.38 12.59 -40.71
CA GLU A 194 -1.85 12.52 -40.63
C GLU A 194 -2.32 11.16 -40.08
N THR A 195 -1.65 10.07 -40.46
CA THR A 195 -1.95 8.73 -39.92
C THR A 195 -1.71 8.67 -38.42
N ILE A 196 -0.61 9.25 -37.94
CA ILE A 196 -0.31 9.30 -36.50
C ILE A 196 -1.29 10.22 -35.76
N LEU A 197 -1.67 11.35 -36.37
CA LEU A 197 -2.62 12.30 -35.81
C LEU A 197 -4.01 11.67 -35.63
N ILE A 198 -4.44 10.76 -36.52
CA ILE A 198 -5.71 10.04 -36.38
C ILE A 198 -5.79 9.32 -35.02
N PHE A 199 -4.71 8.69 -34.58
CA PHE A 199 -4.65 8.00 -33.28
C PHE A 199 -4.24 8.92 -32.11
N SER A 200 -3.68 10.08 -32.43
CA SER A 200 -3.15 11.04 -31.44
C SER A 200 -3.91 12.36 -31.48
N TRP A 201 -5.20 12.33 -31.84
CA TRP A 201 -6.00 13.53 -32.13
C TRP A 201 -6.13 14.46 -30.92
N TRP A 202 -6.10 13.89 -29.71
CA TRP A 202 -6.18 14.60 -28.43
C TRP A 202 -4.87 15.30 -28.05
N ASN A 203 -3.75 14.96 -28.72
CA ASN A 203 -2.44 15.52 -28.42
C ASN A 203 -2.14 16.76 -29.28
N PRO A 204 -2.20 17.99 -28.73
CA PRO A 204 -1.99 19.22 -29.49
C PRO A 204 -0.57 19.33 -30.07
N PHE A 205 0.42 18.65 -29.49
CA PHE A 205 1.79 18.68 -29.97
C PHE A 205 1.96 17.96 -31.30
N VAL A 206 1.14 16.95 -31.60
CA VAL A 206 1.14 16.27 -32.92
C VAL A 206 0.60 17.21 -34.00
N TRP A 207 -0.43 18.01 -33.69
CA TRP A 207 -0.93 19.05 -34.60
C TRP A 207 0.15 20.11 -34.89
N LEU A 208 0.89 20.52 -33.85
CA LEU A 208 2.00 21.47 -34.01
C LEU A 208 3.18 20.86 -34.77
N LEU A 209 3.49 19.58 -34.52
CA LEU A 209 4.52 18.83 -35.22
C LEU A 209 4.20 18.72 -36.72
N LYS A 210 2.95 18.37 -37.07
CA LYS A 210 2.44 18.37 -38.44
C LYS A 210 2.64 19.73 -39.11
N ARG A 211 2.27 20.82 -38.43
CA ARG A 211 2.44 22.18 -38.95
C ARG A 211 3.91 22.49 -39.24
N GLU A 212 4.81 22.18 -38.32
CA GLU A 212 6.25 22.47 -38.47
C GLU A 212 6.91 21.57 -39.53
N MET A 213 6.45 20.33 -39.66
CA MET A 213 6.87 19.41 -40.72
C MET A 213 6.42 19.92 -42.09
N ALA A 214 5.14 20.31 -42.24
CA ALA A 214 4.63 20.91 -43.47
C ALA A 214 5.43 22.17 -43.87
N MET A 215 5.69 23.07 -42.92
CA MET A 215 6.55 24.24 -43.16
C MET A 215 7.97 23.87 -43.62
N ASN A 216 8.55 22.79 -43.09
CA ASN A 216 9.86 22.33 -43.53
C ASN A 216 9.85 21.78 -44.97
N LEU A 217 8.75 21.14 -45.40
CA LEU A 217 8.57 20.68 -46.78
C LEU A 217 8.42 21.86 -47.75
N GLU A 218 7.69 22.90 -47.35
CA GLU A 218 7.61 24.17 -48.11
C GLU A 218 9.01 24.79 -48.27
N TYR A 219 9.82 24.84 -47.22
CA TYR A 219 11.19 25.36 -47.33
C TYR A 219 12.07 24.54 -48.26
N LEU A 220 11.87 23.21 -48.32
CA LEU A 220 12.59 22.34 -49.24
C LEU A 220 12.18 22.60 -50.70
N ALA A 221 10.88 22.81 -50.93
CA ALA A 221 10.36 23.15 -52.26
C ALA A 221 10.83 24.55 -52.71
N ASP A 222 10.77 25.55 -51.82
CA ASP A 222 11.31 26.90 -52.06
C ASP A 222 12.81 26.83 -52.42
N ASN A 223 13.60 26.06 -51.68
CA ASN A 223 15.02 25.85 -51.97
C ASN A 223 15.25 25.05 -53.27
N GLY A 224 14.29 24.24 -53.71
CA GLY A 224 14.31 23.57 -55.01
C GLY A 224 14.26 24.59 -56.14
N VAL A 225 13.33 25.53 -56.07
CA VAL A 225 13.18 26.62 -57.05
C VAL A 225 14.45 27.49 -57.14
N LEU A 226 14.99 27.89 -55.99
CA LEU A 226 16.22 28.70 -55.92
C LEU A 226 17.46 27.98 -56.47
N ARG A 227 17.47 26.64 -56.47
CA ARG A 227 18.60 25.84 -57.01
C ARG A 227 18.56 25.72 -58.53
N GLU A 228 17.39 25.79 -59.13
CA GLU A 228 17.21 25.79 -60.58
C GLU A 228 17.53 27.17 -61.20
N GLY A 229 17.91 28.16 -60.38
CA GLY A 229 18.46 29.44 -60.84
C GLY A 229 17.48 30.62 -60.87
N VAL A 230 16.26 30.44 -60.34
CA VAL A 230 15.26 31.51 -60.22
C VAL A 230 15.72 32.57 -59.21
N ASP A 231 15.59 33.85 -59.54
CA ASP A 231 15.93 34.93 -58.62
C ASP A 231 15.07 34.92 -57.35
N SER A 232 15.72 35.08 -56.20
CA SER A 232 15.05 34.97 -54.91
C SER A 232 14.05 36.11 -54.66
N ARG A 233 14.25 37.31 -55.19
CA ARG A 233 13.33 38.45 -54.98
C ARG A 233 12.10 38.29 -55.84
N ASP A 234 12.30 37.96 -57.12
CA ASP A 234 11.19 37.76 -58.06
C ASP A 234 10.28 36.63 -57.58
N TYR A 235 10.87 35.53 -57.09
CA TYR A 235 10.11 34.43 -56.49
C TYR A 235 9.35 34.84 -55.22
N GLN A 236 9.95 35.64 -54.33
CA GLN A 236 9.29 36.14 -53.12
C GLN A 236 8.07 37.03 -53.44
N TYR A 237 8.20 37.90 -54.44
CA TYR A 237 7.08 38.74 -54.90
C TYR A 237 5.96 37.92 -55.54
N HIS A 238 6.31 36.87 -56.29
CA HIS A 238 5.34 35.96 -56.85
C HIS A 238 4.55 35.22 -55.75
N LEU A 239 5.23 34.67 -54.74
CA LEU A 239 4.56 34.04 -53.59
C LEU A 239 3.63 35.00 -52.82
N LEU A 240 4.04 36.27 -52.66
CA LEU A 240 3.21 37.30 -52.05
C LEU A 240 1.96 37.57 -52.88
N ARG A 241 2.09 37.70 -54.21
CA ARG A 241 0.98 37.93 -55.14
C ARG A 241 -0.04 36.78 -55.11
N LEU A 242 0.44 35.53 -55.11
CA LEU A 242 -0.42 34.34 -54.98
C LEU A 242 -1.23 34.33 -53.69
N THR A 243 -0.68 34.85 -52.58
CA THR A 243 -1.32 34.82 -51.26
C THR A 243 -2.27 36.03 -51.03
N TYR A 244 -2.04 37.16 -51.69
CA TYR A 244 -2.78 38.42 -51.42
C TYR A 244 -4.18 38.47 -52.06
N HIS A 245 -4.47 37.61 -53.04
CA HIS A 245 -5.75 37.65 -53.77
C HIS A 245 -6.94 36.97 -53.06
N GLU A 246 -6.77 36.35 -51.89
CA GLU A 246 -7.85 35.60 -51.20
C GLU A 246 -8.38 36.21 -49.89
N THR A 247 -7.81 37.29 -49.36
CA THR A 247 -8.19 37.82 -48.03
C THR A 247 -9.22 38.95 -48.12
N ALA A 248 -10.50 38.61 -48.31
CA ALA A 248 -11.60 39.58 -48.31
C ALA A 248 -12.78 39.23 -47.39
N VAL A 249 -12.57 38.70 -46.17
CA VAL A 249 -13.54 38.82 -45.05
C VAL A 249 -12.79 38.78 -43.70
N GLN A 250 -12.96 39.82 -42.88
CA GLN A 250 -12.29 40.05 -41.60
C GLN A 250 -13.19 39.70 -40.39
N ILE A 251 -13.34 38.41 -40.03
CA ILE A 251 -13.58 37.94 -38.64
C ILE A 251 -12.96 36.53 -38.44
N VAL A 252 -11.83 36.23 -39.07
CA VAL A 252 -11.10 34.97 -38.87
C VAL A 252 -9.61 35.31 -38.77
N ASN A 253 -8.96 34.78 -37.73
CA ASN A 253 -7.54 34.99 -37.45
C ASN A 253 -6.69 34.84 -38.71
N ASN A 254 -5.87 35.86 -39.00
CA ASN A 254 -4.98 35.96 -40.14
C ASN A 254 -3.75 35.02 -39.99
N PHE A 255 -3.99 33.71 -39.85
CA PHE A 255 -2.96 32.70 -39.62
C PHE A 255 -2.09 32.43 -40.85
N ASN A 256 -2.59 32.69 -42.07
CA ASN A 256 -1.82 32.47 -43.32
C ASN A 256 -0.62 33.42 -43.49
N VAL A 257 -0.70 34.67 -43.00
CA VAL A 257 0.43 35.62 -43.08
C VAL A 257 1.64 35.12 -42.28
N SER A 258 1.41 34.40 -41.18
CA SER A 258 2.49 33.84 -40.36
C SER A 258 3.31 32.79 -41.12
N GLN A 259 2.69 31.98 -41.99
CA GLN A 259 3.36 30.94 -42.77
C GLN A 259 4.18 31.51 -43.93
N LEU A 260 3.59 32.41 -44.72
CA LEU A 260 4.31 33.08 -45.82
C LEU A 260 5.52 33.86 -45.30
N LYS A 261 5.34 34.61 -44.20
CA LYS A 261 6.43 35.32 -43.52
C LYS A 261 7.58 34.38 -43.17
N GLN A 262 7.26 33.18 -42.67
CA GLN A 262 8.27 32.19 -42.30
C GLN A 262 9.03 31.63 -43.52
N ARG A 263 8.36 31.40 -44.66
CA ARG A 263 9.00 31.00 -45.93
C ARG A 263 9.99 32.05 -46.41
N ILE A 264 9.55 33.31 -46.49
CA ILE A 264 10.40 34.45 -46.89
C ILE A 264 11.59 34.63 -45.93
N MET A 265 11.33 34.56 -44.62
CA MET A 265 12.39 34.67 -43.61
C MET A 265 13.42 33.55 -43.73
N MET A 266 13.01 32.33 -44.07
CA MET A 266 13.92 31.19 -44.24
C MET A 266 14.76 31.30 -45.51
N MET A 267 14.21 31.81 -46.62
CA MET A 267 14.97 32.08 -47.85
C MET A 267 16.08 33.14 -47.64
N ASN A 268 15.80 34.17 -46.85
CA ASN A 268 16.77 35.25 -46.58
C ASN A 268 17.75 34.93 -45.42
N LYS A 269 17.68 33.74 -44.83
CA LYS A 269 18.48 33.38 -43.66
C LYS A 269 19.89 32.92 -44.04
N THR A 270 20.89 33.38 -43.30
CA THR A 270 22.28 32.90 -43.46
C THR A 270 22.41 31.42 -43.10
N ARG A 271 23.26 30.70 -43.85
CA ARG A 271 23.48 29.26 -43.62
C ARG A 271 24.07 29.04 -42.22
N SER A 272 23.53 28.04 -41.53
CA SER A 272 24.01 27.61 -40.21
C SER A 272 25.41 26.99 -40.32
N SER A 273 26.25 27.23 -39.30
CA SER A 273 27.60 26.66 -39.25
C SER A 273 27.56 25.13 -39.14
N THR A 274 28.56 24.46 -39.71
CA THR A 274 28.69 23.00 -39.67
C THR A 274 28.84 22.46 -38.25
N LEU A 275 29.35 23.24 -37.28
CA LEU A 275 29.40 22.83 -35.86
C LEU A 275 28.00 22.57 -35.28
N LYS A 276 26.96 23.28 -35.75
CA LYS A 276 25.57 23.02 -35.32
C LYS A 276 25.04 21.67 -35.79
N LEU A 277 25.68 21.04 -36.77
CA LEU A 277 25.35 19.69 -37.22
C LEU A 277 25.50 18.67 -36.09
N ALA A 278 26.50 18.82 -35.22
CA ALA A 278 26.74 17.91 -34.10
C ALA A 278 25.54 17.81 -33.15
N LYS A 279 24.67 18.82 -33.10
CA LYS A 279 23.44 18.79 -32.29
C LYS A 279 22.49 17.67 -32.68
N TYR A 280 22.49 17.26 -33.95
CA TYR A 280 21.63 16.15 -34.41
C TYR A 280 22.11 14.81 -33.86
N LEU A 281 23.37 14.70 -33.44
CA LEU A 281 23.90 13.50 -32.77
C LEU A 281 23.34 13.33 -31.35
N LEU A 282 22.83 14.41 -30.73
CA LEU A 282 22.13 14.38 -29.44
C LEU A 282 20.80 13.60 -29.48
N MET A 283 20.33 13.22 -30.67
CA MET A 283 19.18 12.33 -30.84
C MET A 283 19.45 10.90 -30.36
N LEU A 284 20.65 10.39 -30.61
CA LEU A 284 21.02 9.02 -30.26
C LEU A 284 20.90 8.73 -28.76
N PRO A 285 21.42 9.58 -27.84
CA PRO A 285 21.24 9.35 -26.42
C PRO A 285 19.77 9.48 -25.99
N VAL A 286 18.96 10.36 -26.59
CA VAL A 286 17.53 10.47 -26.26
C VAL A 286 16.78 9.20 -26.66
N PHE A 287 17.05 8.67 -27.85
CA PHE A 287 16.48 7.37 -28.28
C PHE A 287 16.92 6.23 -27.34
N PHE A 288 18.21 6.20 -26.98
CA PHE A 288 18.73 5.19 -26.06
C PHE A 288 18.08 5.27 -24.68
N ILE A 289 17.91 6.47 -24.12
CA ILE A 289 17.24 6.70 -22.84
C ILE A 289 15.78 6.22 -22.90
N LEU A 290 15.04 6.55 -23.96
CA LEU A 290 13.65 6.11 -24.09
C LEU A 290 13.54 4.57 -24.18
N ILE A 291 14.45 3.90 -24.89
CA ILE A 291 14.51 2.44 -24.94
C ILE A 291 14.88 1.88 -23.57
N ALA A 292 15.88 2.44 -22.89
CA ALA A 292 16.33 1.99 -21.57
C ALA A 292 15.21 2.10 -20.53
N VAL A 293 14.49 3.24 -20.50
CA VAL A 293 13.33 3.45 -19.62
C VAL A 293 12.19 2.48 -19.96
N ASN A 294 11.88 2.29 -21.24
CA ASN A 294 10.85 1.31 -21.66
C ASN A 294 11.25 -0.12 -21.25
N SER A 295 12.53 -0.46 -21.40
CA SER A 295 13.06 -1.78 -21.06
C SER A 295 13.08 -2.01 -19.55
N SER A 296 13.37 -0.98 -18.75
CA SER A 296 13.28 -1.04 -17.28
C SER A 296 11.84 -1.28 -16.84
N TYR A 297 10.87 -0.54 -17.40
CA TYR A 297 9.46 -0.71 -17.10
C TYR A 297 8.94 -2.11 -17.49
N ALA A 298 9.40 -2.64 -18.63
CA ALA A 298 9.05 -3.99 -19.06
C ALA A 298 9.73 -5.07 -18.20
N GLY A 299 10.96 -4.85 -17.73
CA GLY A 299 11.67 -5.76 -16.85
C GLY A 299 10.98 -5.94 -15.49
N GLU A 300 10.53 -4.83 -14.89
CA GLU A 300 9.78 -4.84 -13.63
C GLU A 300 8.42 -5.54 -13.79
N LYS A 301 7.75 -5.33 -14.94
CA LYS A 301 6.52 -6.04 -15.27
C LYS A 301 6.73 -7.55 -15.46
N ASN A 302 7.85 -7.97 -16.06
CA ASN A 302 8.17 -9.39 -16.26
C ASN A 302 8.57 -10.10 -14.96
N GLN A 303 9.21 -9.40 -14.01
CA GLN A 303 9.46 -9.94 -12.66
C GLN A 303 8.14 -10.13 -11.88
N ASN A 304 7.20 -9.20 -12.02
CA ASN A 304 5.87 -9.30 -11.41
C ASN A 304 4.88 -10.21 -12.18
N MET A 305 5.20 -10.58 -13.42
CA MET A 305 4.45 -11.51 -14.28
C MET A 305 5.17 -12.84 -14.47
N GLN A 306 6.23 -13.09 -13.71
CA GLN A 306 6.75 -14.43 -13.58
C GLN A 306 5.70 -15.19 -12.78
N GLU A 307 4.71 -15.74 -13.51
CA GLU A 307 3.92 -16.85 -13.02
C GLU A 307 4.93 -17.80 -12.38
N PRO A 308 4.69 -18.24 -11.12
CA PRO A 308 5.51 -19.28 -10.54
C PRO A 308 5.65 -20.37 -11.61
N PRO A 309 6.88 -20.88 -11.85
CA PRO A 309 7.12 -21.88 -12.89
C PRO A 309 6.00 -22.92 -12.79
N PRO A 310 5.42 -23.37 -13.92
CA PRO A 310 4.22 -24.19 -13.90
C PRO A 310 4.45 -25.28 -12.89
N VAL A 311 3.66 -25.26 -11.82
CA VAL A 311 3.67 -26.30 -10.81
C VAL A 311 3.39 -27.55 -11.61
N LYS A 312 4.45 -28.30 -11.95
CA LYS A 312 4.31 -29.73 -12.16
C LYS A 312 3.54 -30.15 -10.93
N LYS A 313 2.34 -30.69 -11.13
CA LYS A 313 1.65 -31.47 -10.11
C LYS A 313 2.56 -32.67 -9.79
N GLU A 314 3.64 -32.41 -9.09
CA GLU A 314 4.15 -33.32 -8.10
C GLU A 314 3.25 -33.05 -6.90
N VAL A 315 2.60 -34.11 -6.48
CA VAL A 315 1.72 -34.15 -5.33
C VAL A 315 2.59 -33.79 -4.13
N THR A 316 2.72 -32.50 -3.81
CA THR A 316 3.16 -32.06 -2.50
C THR A 316 1.94 -32.17 -1.62
N GLU A 317 1.80 -33.35 -1.04
CA GLU A 317 0.81 -33.69 -0.02
C GLU A 317 0.73 -32.57 1.03
N ASP A 318 -0.48 -32.05 1.29
CA ASP A 318 -0.74 -30.94 2.20
C ASP A 318 -0.02 -31.12 3.54
N ILE A 319 0.80 -30.13 3.94
CA ILE A 319 1.50 -30.11 5.22
C ILE A 319 0.63 -29.39 6.25
N PHE A 320 0.16 -30.13 7.25
CA PHE A 320 -0.72 -29.61 8.29
C PHE A 320 0.10 -29.05 9.47
N VAL A 321 -0.38 -27.95 10.07
CA VAL A 321 0.22 -27.36 11.30
C VAL A 321 -0.56 -27.79 12.54
N VAL A 322 -1.86 -28.04 12.40
CA VAL A 322 -2.74 -28.52 13.47
C VAL A 322 -3.57 -29.68 12.93
N VAL A 323 -3.41 -30.85 13.55
CA VAL A 323 -4.10 -32.09 13.18
C VAL A 323 -4.89 -32.66 14.36
N GLU A 324 -5.90 -33.48 14.07
CA GLU A 324 -6.69 -34.21 15.07
C GLU A 324 -5.82 -35.14 15.95
N GLU A 325 -4.85 -35.85 15.36
CA GLU A 325 -3.85 -36.65 16.07
C GLU A 325 -2.43 -36.17 15.72
N GLN A 326 -1.67 -35.67 16.70
CA GLN A 326 -0.30 -35.17 16.50
C GLN A 326 0.73 -36.29 16.25
N PRO A 327 1.79 -36.05 15.48
CA PRO A 327 2.89 -37.00 15.32
C PRO A 327 3.56 -37.32 16.66
N GLU A 328 3.94 -38.57 16.86
CA GLU A 328 4.50 -39.06 18.13
C GLU A 328 5.84 -39.77 17.89
N PHE A 329 6.89 -39.37 18.62
CA PHE A 329 8.18 -40.05 18.57
C PHE A 329 8.06 -41.51 19.05
N PRO A 330 8.81 -42.48 18.50
CA PRO A 330 8.75 -43.87 18.93
C PRO A 330 9.13 -44.04 20.40
N GLY A 331 8.17 -44.45 21.23
CA GLY A 331 8.35 -44.56 22.68
C GLY A 331 7.96 -43.29 23.46
N GLY A 332 7.34 -42.31 22.80
CA GLY A 332 6.80 -41.10 23.41
C GLY A 332 7.87 -40.04 23.70
N LEU A 333 7.45 -38.98 24.39
CA LEU A 333 8.28 -37.81 24.68
C LEU A 333 9.53 -38.16 25.50
N ASP A 334 9.42 -39.08 26.46
CA ASP A 334 10.53 -39.49 27.32
C ASP A 334 11.64 -40.21 26.52
N ALA A 335 11.26 -41.05 25.56
CA ALA A 335 12.20 -41.71 24.67
C ALA A 335 12.89 -40.73 23.72
N MET A 336 12.16 -39.71 23.25
CA MET A 336 12.72 -38.63 22.43
C MET A 336 13.75 -37.82 23.21
N MET A 337 13.43 -37.45 24.46
CA MET A 337 14.36 -36.70 25.33
C MET A 337 15.62 -37.51 25.63
N LYS A 338 15.48 -38.82 25.88
CA LYS A 338 16.62 -39.73 26.05
C LYS A 338 17.46 -39.84 24.77
N PHE A 339 16.83 -39.98 23.62
CA PHE A 339 17.53 -40.04 22.33
C PHE A 339 18.34 -38.76 22.08
N LEU A 340 17.76 -37.58 22.33
CA LEU A 340 18.46 -36.31 22.21
C LEU A 340 19.65 -36.24 23.18
N ALA A 341 19.47 -36.65 24.43
CA ALA A 341 20.54 -36.69 25.42
C ALA A 341 21.71 -37.59 25.01
N ASP A 342 21.42 -38.77 24.45
CA ASP A 342 22.44 -39.76 24.05
C ASP A 342 23.10 -39.42 22.70
N SER A 343 22.39 -38.71 21.82
CA SER A 343 22.83 -38.47 20.43
C SER A 343 23.48 -37.10 20.20
N ILE A 344 23.22 -36.11 21.05
CA ILE A 344 23.84 -34.78 20.98
C ILE A 344 25.30 -34.87 21.41
N VAL A 345 26.21 -34.49 20.52
CA VAL A 345 27.64 -34.40 20.80
C VAL A 345 28.03 -32.93 20.85
N TYR A 346 28.48 -32.47 22.02
CA TYR A 346 28.90 -31.08 22.16
C TYR A 346 30.15 -30.79 21.30
N PRO A 347 30.09 -29.87 20.31
CA PRO A 347 31.23 -29.57 19.47
C PRO A 347 32.41 -29.00 20.28
N ALA A 348 33.64 -29.45 20.00
CA ALA A 348 34.83 -29.05 20.75
C ALA A 348 35.07 -27.53 20.70
N GLU A 349 34.86 -26.91 19.54
CA GLU A 349 34.99 -25.46 19.35
C GLU A 349 33.96 -24.68 20.18
N ALA A 350 32.72 -25.16 20.25
CA ALA A 350 31.68 -24.56 21.07
C ALA A 350 31.98 -24.70 22.58
N LYS A 351 32.59 -25.83 22.97
CA LYS A 351 33.03 -26.08 24.35
C LYS A 351 34.19 -25.16 24.77
N GLU A 352 35.18 -24.96 23.92
CA GLU A 352 36.32 -24.07 24.17
C GLU A 352 35.89 -22.60 24.29
N LYS A 353 34.94 -22.18 23.45
CA LYS A 353 34.38 -20.81 23.45
C LYS A 353 33.30 -20.60 24.51
N GLY A 354 32.92 -21.62 25.28
CA GLY A 354 31.87 -21.53 26.29
C GLY A 354 30.48 -21.24 25.72
N ILE A 355 30.24 -21.57 24.45
CA ILE A 355 28.99 -21.26 23.74
C ILE A 355 27.91 -22.19 24.26
N GLN A 356 26.82 -21.64 24.78
CA GLN A 356 25.64 -22.34 25.29
C GLN A 356 24.37 -21.66 24.78
N GLY A 357 23.25 -22.40 24.70
CA GLY A 357 21.98 -21.78 24.31
C GLY A 357 20.92 -22.76 23.84
N ARG A 358 19.78 -22.21 23.40
CA ARG A 358 18.64 -22.95 22.86
C ARG A 358 18.51 -22.69 21.37
N VAL A 359 18.74 -23.73 20.57
CA VAL A 359 18.48 -23.78 19.13
C VAL A 359 17.02 -24.21 18.92
N ILE A 360 16.28 -23.50 18.07
CA ILE A 360 14.88 -23.84 17.74
C ILE A 360 14.84 -24.34 16.31
N CYS A 361 14.37 -25.56 16.13
CA CYS A 361 14.31 -26.22 14.83
C CYS A 361 12.86 -26.53 14.46
N ASN A 362 12.53 -26.34 13.18
CA ASN A 362 11.32 -26.85 12.55
C ASN A 362 11.69 -28.03 11.68
N PHE A 363 10.77 -29.00 11.56
CA PHE A 363 10.87 -30.08 10.58
C PHE A 363 9.47 -30.61 10.28
N VAL A 364 9.34 -31.37 9.19
CA VAL A 364 8.08 -31.99 8.79
C VAL A 364 8.17 -33.49 9.07
N VAL A 365 7.20 -34.00 9.81
CA VAL A 365 6.98 -35.44 9.94
C VAL A 365 6.07 -35.86 8.80
N MET A 366 6.61 -36.65 7.89
CA MET A 366 5.88 -37.16 6.72
C MET A 366 4.83 -38.21 7.12
N ASN A 367 3.91 -38.53 6.20
CA ASN A 367 2.84 -39.50 6.41
C ASN A 367 3.35 -40.94 6.65
N ASP A 368 4.61 -41.22 6.30
CA ASP A 368 5.32 -42.47 6.56
C ASP A 368 6.14 -42.44 7.87
N GLY A 369 6.13 -41.30 8.57
CA GLY A 369 6.87 -41.08 9.80
C GLY A 369 8.30 -40.60 9.63
N SER A 370 8.82 -40.48 8.41
CA SER A 370 10.16 -39.91 8.18
C SER A 370 10.19 -38.40 8.47
N ILE A 371 11.38 -37.86 8.75
CA ILE A 371 11.58 -36.43 8.95
C ILE A 371 12.16 -35.81 7.69
N SER A 372 11.55 -34.74 7.20
CA SER A 372 12.04 -33.90 6.11
C SER A 372 12.09 -32.43 6.53
N ASP A 373 12.74 -31.60 5.71
CA ASP A 373 12.71 -30.13 5.80
C ASP A 373 13.12 -29.59 7.18
N VAL A 374 14.26 -30.08 7.69
CA VAL A 374 14.84 -29.59 8.95
C VAL A 374 15.40 -28.18 8.75
N GLU A 375 14.77 -27.20 9.38
CA GLU A 375 15.11 -25.79 9.31
C GLU A 375 15.41 -25.22 10.69
N ILE A 376 16.45 -24.38 10.78
CA ILE A 376 16.74 -23.64 12.01
C ILE A 376 15.97 -22.32 11.98
N VAL A 377 14.93 -22.22 12.81
CA VAL A 377 14.15 -20.99 12.99
C VAL A 377 14.92 -19.98 13.81
N ARG A 378 15.68 -20.46 14.80
CA ARG A 378 16.48 -19.61 15.68
C ARG A 378 17.75 -20.34 16.11
N GLY A 379 18.85 -19.94 15.49
CA GLY A 379 20.19 -20.41 15.82
C GLY A 379 20.79 -19.69 17.03
N VAL A 380 21.87 -20.26 17.56
CA VAL A 380 22.69 -19.66 18.62
C VAL A 380 24.10 -19.41 18.09
N ASP A 381 24.72 -20.40 17.47
CA ASP A 381 26.01 -20.30 16.81
C ASP A 381 26.10 -21.39 15.73
N PRO A 382 26.68 -21.11 14.54
CA PRO A 382 26.74 -22.05 13.43
C PRO A 382 27.23 -23.46 13.79
N VAL A 383 28.12 -23.57 14.78
CA VAL A 383 28.73 -24.86 15.18
C VAL A 383 27.74 -25.74 15.95
N ILE A 384 26.94 -25.17 16.87
CA ILE A 384 25.91 -25.94 17.61
C ILE A 384 24.59 -26.03 16.84
N ASP A 385 24.35 -25.10 15.93
CA ASP A 385 23.26 -25.11 14.96
C ASP A 385 23.39 -26.30 14.01
N ALA A 386 24.58 -26.52 13.45
CA ALA A 386 24.88 -27.68 12.62
C ALA A 386 24.72 -29.02 13.38
N GLU A 387 25.10 -29.04 14.66
CA GLU A 387 24.91 -30.22 15.50
C GLU A 387 23.43 -30.51 15.80
N ALA A 388 22.61 -29.48 16.02
CA ALA A 388 21.17 -29.64 16.19
C ALA A 388 20.52 -30.25 14.93
N VAL A 389 20.88 -29.79 13.74
CA VAL A 389 20.38 -30.35 12.46
C VAL A 389 20.80 -31.81 12.31
N ARG A 390 22.08 -32.12 12.54
CA ARG A 390 22.60 -33.50 12.45
C ARG A 390 21.82 -34.48 13.33
N VAL A 391 21.49 -34.07 14.55
CA VAL A 391 20.75 -34.92 15.51
C VAL A 391 19.30 -35.13 15.05
N LEU A 392 18.65 -34.10 14.53
CA LEU A 392 17.27 -34.17 14.01
C LEU A 392 17.16 -35.07 12.78
N GLU A 393 18.12 -34.96 11.85
CA GLU A 393 18.19 -35.83 10.67
C GLU A 393 18.47 -37.30 11.03
N SER A 394 19.05 -37.56 12.20
CA SER A 394 19.36 -38.92 12.68
C SER A 394 18.22 -39.60 13.45
N MET A 395 17.07 -38.93 13.60
CA MET A 395 15.94 -39.46 14.34
C MET A 395 15.30 -40.69 13.67
N PRO A 396 14.78 -41.66 14.45
CA PRO A 396 14.00 -42.78 13.92
C PRO A 396 12.64 -42.31 13.37
N ASN A 397 12.02 -43.12 12.51
CA ASN A 397 10.69 -42.83 11.95
C ASN A 397 9.63 -42.69 13.07
N TRP A 398 8.92 -41.56 13.07
CA TRP A 398 7.84 -41.21 13.98
C TRP A 398 6.55 -41.95 13.66
N LYS A 399 5.61 -41.96 14.60
CA LYS A 399 4.21 -42.22 14.26
C LYS A 399 3.66 -40.98 13.56
N PRO A 400 3.10 -41.10 12.34
CA PRO A 400 2.61 -39.95 11.59
C PRO A 400 1.36 -39.35 12.26
N GLY A 401 1.17 -38.05 12.06
CA GLY A 401 -0.06 -37.38 12.49
C GLY A 401 -1.24 -37.80 11.62
N LYS A 402 -2.46 -37.71 12.15
CA LYS A 402 -3.69 -38.02 11.40
C LYS A 402 -4.70 -36.89 11.38
N GLN A 403 -5.33 -36.73 10.23
CA GLN A 403 -6.46 -35.83 9.99
C GLN A 403 -7.59 -36.64 9.35
N ARG A 404 -8.79 -36.63 9.95
CA ARG A 404 -9.94 -37.44 9.46
C ARG A 404 -9.61 -38.94 9.33
N GLY A 405 -8.74 -39.44 10.20
CA GLY A 405 -8.28 -40.83 10.20
C GLY A 405 -7.23 -41.21 9.14
N GLN A 406 -6.78 -40.27 8.29
CA GLN A 406 -5.71 -40.49 7.30
C GLN A 406 -4.39 -39.92 7.80
N ALA A 407 -3.28 -40.61 7.53
CA ALA A 407 -1.94 -40.11 7.86
C ALA A 407 -1.59 -38.93 6.95
N VAL A 408 -1.09 -37.85 7.54
CA VAL A 408 -0.78 -36.61 6.83
C VAL A 408 0.58 -36.07 7.24
N ASN A 409 1.17 -35.22 6.41
CA ASN A 409 2.43 -34.56 6.70
C ASN A 409 2.18 -33.45 7.72
N VAL A 410 2.98 -33.37 8.78
CA VAL A 410 2.76 -32.42 9.88
C VAL A 410 4.02 -31.66 10.22
N ARG A 411 3.93 -30.34 10.29
CA ARG A 411 5.03 -29.49 10.73
C ARG A 411 5.16 -29.52 12.25
N PHE A 412 6.38 -29.80 12.73
CA PHE A 412 6.71 -29.92 14.14
C PHE A 412 7.88 -28.98 14.51
N THR A 413 7.82 -28.40 15.71
CA THR A 413 8.85 -27.47 16.22
C THR A 413 9.46 -28.06 17.49
N LEU A 414 10.79 -28.21 17.51
CA LEU A 414 11.52 -28.80 18.62
C LEU A 414 12.66 -27.89 19.12
N PRO A 415 12.63 -27.44 20.39
CA PRO A 415 13.76 -26.72 20.98
C PRO A 415 14.84 -27.70 21.49
N VAL A 416 16.08 -27.52 21.01
CA VAL A 416 17.27 -28.26 21.46
C VAL A 416 18.14 -27.35 22.33
N VAL A 417 18.50 -27.79 23.54
CA VAL A 417 19.22 -26.96 24.53
C VAL A 417 20.62 -27.51 24.78
N PHE A 418 21.63 -26.67 24.59
CA PHE A 418 23.04 -26.96 24.86
C PHE A 418 23.49 -26.25 26.15
N ARG A 419 24.03 -27.01 27.11
CA ARG A 419 24.59 -26.50 28.38
C ARG A 419 25.94 -27.18 28.68
N LEU A 420 26.92 -26.44 29.18
CA LEU A 420 28.16 -27.00 29.71
C LEU A 420 28.04 -27.11 31.24
N ASN A 421 28.35 -28.27 31.80
CA ASN A 421 28.45 -28.44 33.25
C ASN A 421 29.73 -27.77 33.76
N ALA A 422 29.65 -27.05 34.89
CA ALA A 422 30.82 -26.52 35.58
C ALA A 422 31.66 -27.67 36.17
N PRO A 423 33.00 -27.56 36.25
CA PRO A 423 33.82 -28.53 36.97
C PRO A 423 33.45 -28.48 38.45
N SER A 424 33.04 -29.61 39.03
CA SER A 424 32.83 -29.75 40.46
C SER A 424 34.17 -29.78 41.19
N ASP A 425 34.39 -28.84 42.11
CA ASP A 425 35.44 -28.95 43.13
C ASP A 425 35.09 -30.12 44.07
N SER A 426 35.59 -31.31 43.76
CA SER A 426 35.75 -32.38 44.74
C SER A 426 36.93 -33.26 44.34
N ASN A 427 37.99 -33.20 45.15
CA ASN A 427 39.06 -34.19 45.17
C ASN A 427 38.43 -35.57 45.45
N ASP A 428 38.33 -36.42 44.44
CA ASP A 428 38.51 -37.86 44.66
C ASP A 428 39.11 -38.49 43.40
N ASP A 429 40.19 -39.23 43.62
CA ASP A 429 41.09 -39.77 42.62
C ASP A 429 40.63 -41.21 42.33
N THR A 430 39.87 -41.42 41.26
CA THR A 430 39.76 -42.74 40.61
C THR A 430 39.21 -42.59 39.20
N SER A 431 39.96 -43.12 38.24
CA SER A 431 39.63 -43.10 36.82
C SER A 431 38.41 -43.95 36.50
N GLU A 432 37.29 -43.32 36.14
CA GLU A 432 36.22 -43.96 35.37
C GLU A 432 35.49 -42.91 34.53
N ARG A 433 35.09 -43.33 33.32
CA ARG A 433 34.51 -42.50 32.24
C ARG A 433 33.41 -41.56 32.77
N VAL A 434 33.59 -40.26 32.56
CA VAL A 434 32.55 -39.25 32.84
C VAL A 434 31.56 -39.26 31.68
N GLU A 435 30.46 -40.01 31.85
CA GLU A 435 29.24 -39.87 31.05
C GLU A 435 28.61 -38.50 31.32
N SER A 436 28.34 -37.76 30.24
CA SER A 436 27.57 -36.52 30.25
C SER A 436 26.11 -36.81 30.61
N LYS A 437 25.78 -36.64 31.88
CA LYS A 437 24.43 -36.77 32.40
C LYS A 437 23.63 -35.49 32.08
N VAL A 438 22.61 -35.62 31.23
CA VAL A 438 21.57 -34.60 31.02
C VAL A 438 20.73 -34.53 32.29
N ILE A 439 20.66 -33.35 32.92
CA ILE A 439 19.84 -33.12 34.11
C ILE A 439 18.37 -33.12 33.68
N ILE A 440 17.65 -34.15 34.10
CA ILE A 440 16.20 -34.31 33.95
C ILE A 440 15.56 -33.84 35.25
N ASP A 441 15.21 -32.56 35.28
CA ASP A 441 14.05 -32.02 35.99
C ASP A 441 13.91 -30.57 35.50
N GLU A 442 12.68 -30.06 35.41
CA GLU A 442 12.36 -28.68 35.01
C GLU A 442 12.16 -28.44 33.50
N LEU A 443 11.22 -29.18 32.89
CA LEU A 443 10.65 -28.84 31.58
C LEU A 443 9.12 -28.76 31.61
N MET A 444 8.54 -28.02 32.55
CA MET A 444 7.09 -27.75 32.54
C MET A 444 6.66 -26.38 33.09
N THR A 445 7.57 -25.43 33.31
CA THR A 445 7.17 -24.14 33.89
C THR A 445 7.94 -22.96 33.29
N LEU A 446 7.15 -22.05 32.73
CA LEU A 446 7.34 -20.60 32.61
C LEU A 446 8.01 -20.02 31.33
N SER A 447 7.17 -19.23 30.66
CA SER A 447 7.42 -18.15 29.70
C SER A 447 8.43 -17.09 30.23
N PRO A 448 8.93 -16.19 29.36
CA PRO A 448 10.36 -15.83 29.30
C PRO A 448 10.75 -14.70 30.25
N LEU A 449 11.99 -14.80 30.74
CA LEU A 449 12.76 -13.70 31.32
C LEU A 449 13.92 -13.29 30.40
N THR A 450 14.13 -11.99 30.41
CA THR A 450 15.13 -11.09 29.82
C THR A 450 16.61 -11.54 29.96
N VAL A 451 17.49 -10.71 29.35
CA VAL A 451 18.91 -10.40 29.69
C VAL A 451 19.91 -11.15 28.78
N THR A 452 20.95 -10.59 28.13
CA THR A 452 21.94 -9.54 28.50
C THR A 452 22.76 -9.08 27.26
N ALA A 453 23.22 -7.83 27.24
CA ALA A 453 24.36 -7.29 26.46
C ALA A 453 25.73 -7.76 27.06
N PRO A 454 26.97 -7.33 26.66
CA PRO A 454 27.37 -6.15 25.87
C PRO A 454 28.64 -6.27 24.95
N SER A 455 28.92 -5.16 24.23
CA SER A 455 30.27 -4.58 23.96
C SER A 455 31.18 -5.32 22.94
N THR A 456 32.06 -4.74 22.09
CA THR A 456 32.66 -3.41 21.91
C THR A 456 33.30 -3.33 20.49
N ALA A 457 33.26 -2.16 19.86
CA ALA A 457 34.15 -1.60 18.81
C ALA A 457 34.51 -2.44 17.55
N SER A 458 34.34 -1.90 16.33
CA SER A 458 35.22 -0.82 15.85
C SER A 458 34.66 -0.03 14.66
N LYS A 459 34.98 1.27 14.69
CA LYS A 459 34.75 2.34 13.70
C LYS A 459 35.21 1.99 12.28
N VAL A 460 34.47 2.48 11.29
CA VAL A 460 35.03 3.17 10.11
C VAL A 460 34.20 4.41 9.83
N ILE A 461 34.88 5.54 9.69
CA ILE A 461 34.34 6.89 9.41
C ILE A 461 34.32 7.09 7.90
N ILE A 462 33.22 7.60 7.34
CA ILE A 462 33.24 8.42 6.14
C ILE A 462 32.41 9.67 6.45
N ASP A 463 33.12 10.79 6.58
CA ASP A 463 32.54 12.13 6.64
C ASP A 463 32.00 12.49 5.25
N GLU A 464 30.72 12.86 5.19
CA GLU A 464 30.20 13.67 4.09
C GLU A 464 29.37 14.81 4.68
N LEU A 465 29.74 16.03 4.30
CA LEU A 465 29.25 17.29 4.84
C LEU A 465 27.72 17.40 4.75
N MET A 466 27.05 17.53 5.89
CA MET A 466 25.69 18.06 6.00
C MET A 466 25.70 19.16 7.05
N THR A 467 25.27 20.35 6.64
CA THR A 467 25.14 21.56 7.45
C THR A 467 24.32 21.32 8.74
N ASP A 468 24.78 21.88 9.85
CA ASP A 468 24.33 21.72 11.26
C ASP A 468 22.85 22.07 11.58
N GLU A 469 21.97 22.32 10.61
CA GLU A 469 20.62 22.86 10.88
C GLU A 469 19.52 21.80 11.14
N ALA A 470 19.76 20.51 10.88
CA ALA A 470 18.74 19.45 10.93
C ALA A 470 18.98 18.35 11.98
N ALA A 471 19.40 18.73 13.20
CA ALA A 471 19.61 17.79 14.31
C ALA A 471 18.33 17.62 15.16
N LEU A 472 17.92 16.38 15.41
CA LEU A 472 16.88 16.05 16.39
C LEU A 472 17.41 16.21 17.81
N SER A 473 16.60 16.80 18.69
CA SER A 473 16.84 16.84 20.13
C SER A 473 15.86 15.91 20.85
N VAL A 474 16.39 15.05 21.73
CA VAL A 474 15.58 14.07 22.46
C VAL A 474 15.89 14.18 23.94
N SER A 475 14.83 14.35 24.75
CA SER A 475 14.89 14.22 26.20
C SER A 475 14.13 12.97 26.62
N ALA A 476 14.75 12.05 27.34
CA ALA A 476 14.08 10.83 27.80
C ALA A 476 14.54 10.41 29.19
N GLY A 477 13.65 9.75 29.93
CA GLY A 477 13.92 9.16 31.23
C GLY A 477 13.40 7.72 31.28
N ILE A 478 13.99 6.92 32.17
CA ILE A 478 13.64 5.50 32.34
C ILE A 478 13.09 5.24 33.74
N ARG A 479 12.05 4.42 33.84
CA ARG A 479 11.42 4.02 35.11
C ARG A 479 11.13 2.51 35.17
N GLN A 480 11.23 1.94 36.37
CA GLN A 480 10.88 0.55 36.66
C GLN A 480 9.37 0.39 36.73
N THR A 481 8.82 -0.63 36.08
CA THR A 481 7.42 -1.03 36.20
C THR A 481 7.29 -2.26 37.09
N TYR A 482 6.08 -2.49 37.61
CA TYR A 482 5.74 -3.60 38.51
C TYR A 482 4.56 -4.35 37.91
N ILE A 483 4.53 -5.67 38.10
CA ILE A 483 3.45 -6.56 37.68
C ILE A 483 2.86 -7.25 38.90
N PHE A 484 1.57 -7.55 38.82
CA PHE A 484 0.90 -8.31 39.87
C PHE A 484 1.47 -9.75 39.90
N PRO A 485 1.63 -10.38 41.07
CA PRO A 485 2.10 -11.76 41.17
C PRO A 485 1.20 -12.71 40.38
N GLY A 486 1.76 -13.45 39.43
CA GLY A 486 0.99 -14.31 38.50
C GLY A 486 0.44 -13.59 37.25
N GLY A 487 0.77 -12.30 37.07
CA GLY A 487 0.47 -11.53 35.86
C GLY A 487 -0.93 -10.90 35.82
N ASP A 488 -1.27 -10.31 34.66
CA ASP A 488 -2.48 -9.52 34.47
C ASP A 488 -3.77 -10.35 34.63
N GLY A 489 -3.73 -11.64 34.27
CA GLY A 489 -4.87 -12.55 34.46
C GLY A 489 -5.18 -12.82 35.94
N GLU A 490 -4.15 -13.02 36.77
CA GLU A 490 -4.29 -13.17 38.22
C GLU A 490 -4.69 -11.87 38.90
N PHE A 491 -4.23 -10.73 38.39
CA PHE A 491 -4.71 -9.42 38.80
C PHE A 491 -6.21 -9.27 38.57
N LEU A 492 -6.69 -9.56 37.36
CA LEU A 492 -8.12 -9.52 37.03
C LEU A 492 -8.93 -10.53 37.85
N ARG A 493 -8.38 -11.72 38.12
CA ARG A 493 -8.99 -12.73 38.99
C ARG A 493 -9.08 -12.24 40.44
N TYR A 494 -8.02 -11.63 40.97
CA TYR A 494 -8.00 -11.06 42.31
C TYR A 494 -9.00 -9.91 42.44
N ILE A 495 -9.03 -9.00 41.46
CA ILE A 495 -9.97 -7.88 41.44
C ILE A 495 -11.41 -8.37 41.36
N SER A 496 -11.73 -9.31 40.46
CA SER A 496 -13.09 -9.84 40.30
C SER A 496 -13.58 -10.63 41.52
N GLN A 497 -12.67 -11.27 42.27
CA GLN A 497 -13.02 -11.98 43.51
C GLN A 497 -13.20 -11.06 44.71
N ASN A 498 -12.52 -9.91 44.75
CA ASN A 498 -12.40 -9.09 45.95
C ASN A 498 -13.12 -7.74 45.87
N ILE A 499 -13.20 -7.10 44.70
CA ILE A 499 -13.99 -5.87 44.51
C ILE A 499 -15.45 -6.26 44.38
N ARG A 500 -16.26 -5.82 45.33
CA ARG A 500 -17.71 -6.03 45.29
C ARG A 500 -18.40 -4.71 45.10
N TYR A 501 -19.47 -4.68 44.32
CA TYR A 501 -20.30 -3.49 44.22
C TYR A 501 -21.08 -3.30 45.54
N PRO A 502 -20.86 -2.23 46.32
CA PRO A 502 -21.54 -2.05 47.60
C PRO A 502 -23.08 -2.02 47.43
N VAL A 503 -23.81 -2.82 48.21
CA VAL A 503 -25.27 -2.96 48.10
C VAL A 503 -25.99 -1.61 48.21
N ILE A 504 -25.54 -0.75 49.14
CA ILE A 504 -26.08 0.61 49.33
C ILE A 504 -25.86 1.47 48.07
N ALA A 505 -24.74 1.29 47.37
CA ALA A 505 -24.48 2.01 46.11
C ALA A 505 -25.35 1.49 44.97
N GLN A 506 -25.65 0.18 44.96
CA GLN A 506 -26.59 -0.41 43.99
C GLN A 506 -28.03 0.05 44.22
N GLU A 507 -28.49 0.10 45.48
CA GLU A 507 -29.82 0.57 45.86
C GLU A 507 -30.06 2.05 45.56
N ASN A 508 -29.00 2.86 45.63
CA ASN A 508 -29.04 4.29 45.35
C ASN A 508 -28.71 4.64 43.89
N GLY A 509 -28.48 3.65 43.02
CA GLY A 509 -28.23 3.89 41.59
C GLY A 509 -26.86 4.49 41.26
N ILE A 510 -25.91 4.47 42.20
CA ILE A 510 -24.62 5.17 42.09
C ILE A 510 -23.69 4.38 41.18
N GLN A 511 -23.45 4.87 39.96
CA GLN A 511 -22.53 4.33 38.95
C GLN A 511 -21.41 5.34 38.69
N GLY A 512 -20.20 4.90 38.33
CA GLY A 512 -19.07 5.83 38.24
C GLY A 512 -17.74 5.21 37.83
N LEU A 513 -16.83 6.03 37.31
CA LEU A 513 -15.44 5.68 37.04
C LEU A 513 -14.59 6.08 38.24
N ILE A 514 -13.98 5.10 38.88
CA ILE A 514 -13.02 5.30 39.96
C ILE A 514 -11.62 5.17 39.38
N THR A 515 -10.84 6.24 39.45
CA THR A 515 -9.42 6.20 39.07
C THR A 515 -8.59 5.99 40.32
N ALA A 516 -8.01 4.80 40.45
CA ALA A 516 -7.11 4.48 41.54
C ALA A 516 -5.65 4.66 41.11
N THR A 517 -4.87 5.33 41.95
CA THR A 517 -3.48 5.68 41.73
C THR A 517 -2.63 4.98 42.78
N LEU A 518 -1.87 3.97 42.37
CA LEU A 518 -0.95 3.23 43.23
C LEU A 518 0.46 3.79 43.07
N ARG A 519 1.11 4.06 44.20
CA ARG A 519 2.50 4.48 44.24
C ARG A 519 3.35 3.37 44.81
N PHE A 520 4.29 2.86 44.02
CA PHE A 520 5.19 1.80 44.43
C PHE A 520 6.51 2.36 44.97
N ARG A 521 7.00 1.76 46.06
CA ARG A 521 8.37 1.95 46.56
C ARG A 521 9.33 1.09 45.73
N SER A 522 10.63 1.35 45.85
CA SER A 522 11.70 0.68 45.07
C SER A 522 11.84 -0.83 45.30
N ASP A 523 11.18 -1.36 46.33
CA ASP A 523 11.11 -2.77 46.71
C ASP A 523 9.86 -3.48 46.16
N GLY A 524 8.97 -2.78 45.43
CA GLY A 524 7.71 -3.34 44.91
C GLY A 524 6.54 -3.29 45.89
N ASN A 525 6.75 -2.78 47.10
CA ASN A 525 5.67 -2.54 48.05
C ASN A 525 4.85 -1.32 47.63
N ILE A 526 3.53 -1.40 47.82
CA ILE A 526 2.62 -0.28 47.61
C ILE A 526 2.86 0.73 48.75
N GLY A 527 3.43 1.88 48.41
CA GLY A 527 3.75 2.96 49.35
C GLY A 527 2.55 3.83 49.71
N SER A 528 1.69 4.14 48.74
CA SER A 528 0.39 4.78 48.98
C SER A 528 -0.61 4.45 47.86
N VAL A 529 -1.90 4.40 48.20
CA VAL A 529 -3.00 4.24 47.25
C VAL A 529 -3.97 5.39 47.44
N HIS A 530 -4.32 6.05 46.34
CA HIS A 530 -5.35 7.08 46.32
C HIS A 530 -6.41 6.70 45.29
N ALA A 531 -7.68 6.99 45.55
CA ALA A 531 -8.74 6.78 44.57
C ALA A 531 -9.59 8.03 44.47
N LYS A 532 -9.98 8.40 43.25
CA LYS A 532 -10.87 9.52 42.96
C LYS A 532 -12.15 9.04 42.29
N PRO A 533 -13.31 9.66 42.57
CA PRO A 533 -13.48 10.83 43.45
C PRO A 533 -13.47 10.48 44.94
N ASP A 534 -12.88 11.36 45.76
CA ASP A 534 -12.72 11.24 47.21
C ASP A 534 -13.87 11.89 48.01
N SER A 535 -14.80 12.55 47.32
CA SER A 535 -15.98 13.24 47.85
C SER A 535 -17.22 13.00 46.96
N GLY A 536 -18.42 13.19 47.52
CA GLY A 536 -19.69 12.90 46.83
C GLY A 536 -20.16 11.44 46.99
N ASP A 537 -21.26 11.09 46.33
CA ASP A 537 -21.91 9.78 46.45
C ASP A 537 -21.02 8.62 45.92
N GLU A 538 -20.18 8.91 44.93
CA GLU A 538 -19.19 7.98 44.35
C GLU A 538 -18.02 7.68 45.31
N ALA A 539 -17.83 8.45 46.39
CA ALA A 539 -16.77 8.21 47.36
C ALA A 539 -16.92 6.85 48.08
N MET A 540 -18.13 6.28 48.12
CA MET A 540 -18.37 4.93 48.63
C MET A 540 -17.76 3.85 47.73
N LEU A 541 -17.78 4.05 46.41
CA LEU A 541 -17.13 3.18 45.43
C LEU A 541 -15.61 3.31 45.53
N SER A 542 -15.09 4.54 45.67
CA SER A 542 -13.67 4.79 45.93
C SER A 542 -13.17 4.09 47.19
N LYS A 543 -13.94 4.08 48.29
CA LYS A 543 -13.57 3.37 49.52
C LYS A 543 -13.46 1.85 49.33
N GLU A 544 -14.35 1.27 48.53
CA GLU A 544 -14.34 -0.16 48.23
C GLU A 544 -13.15 -0.54 47.33
N VAL A 545 -12.85 0.27 46.32
CA VAL A 545 -11.64 0.10 45.50
C VAL A 545 -10.40 0.24 46.37
N LEU A 546 -10.32 1.26 47.23
CA LEU A 546 -9.21 1.44 48.17
C LEU A 546 -9.03 0.25 49.11
N ARG A 547 -10.12 -0.31 49.66
CA ARG A 547 -10.07 -1.47 50.55
C ARG A 547 -9.34 -2.65 49.89
N VAL A 548 -9.67 -2.94 48.63
CA VAL A 548 -9.13 -4.08 47.89
C VAL A 548 -7.71 -3.83 47.39
N LEU A 549 -7.43 -2.62 46.92
CA LEU A 549 -6.10 -2.25 46.42
C LEU A 549 -5.06 -2.13 47.54
N THR A 550 -5.49 -1.73 48.75
CA THR A 550 -4.59 -1.63 49.92
C THR A 550 -4.29 -3.00 50.53
N SER A 551 -5.14 -4.01 50.31
CA SER A 551 -4.93 -5.38 50.78
C SER A 551 -4.21 -6.28 49.78
N MET A 552 -3.67 -5.72 48.70
CA MET A 552 -2.99 -6.49 47.67
C MET A 552 -1.65 -7.08 48.14
N PRO A 553 -1.25 -8.24 47.60
CA PRO A 553 0.10 -8.75 47.80
C PRO A 553 1.14 -7.81 47.17
N ASN A 554 2.40 -7.99 47.56
CA ASN A 554 3.52 -7.22 47.01
C ASN A 554 3.68 -7.49 45.52
N TRP A 555 3.91 -6.44 44.73
CA TRP A 555 4.02 -6.56 43.28
C TRP A 555 5.45 -6.90 42.90
N GLU A 556 5.59 -7.77 41.91
CA GLU A 556 6.88 -8.21 41.40
C GLU A 556 7.44 -7.17 40.43
N LYS A 557 8.77 -7.06 40.37
CA LYS A 557 9.40 -6.19 39.38
C LYS A 557 9.10 -6.74 38.00
N ALA A 558 8.50 -5.91 37.14
CA ALA A 558 8.28 -6.30 35.77
C ALA A 558 9.63 -6.56 35.08
N PRO A 559 9.70 -7.56 34.18
CA PRO A 559 10.89 -7.83 33.40
C PRO A 559 11.18 -6.74 32.36
N SER A 560 10.28 -5.76 32.20
CA SER A 560 10.42 -4.61 31.30
C SER A 560 10.53 -3.30 32.09
N LEU A 561 11.09 -2.29 31.45
CA LEU A 561 11.22 -0.92 31.92
C LEU A 561 10.40 -0.01 31.00
N LEU A 562 9.90 1.10 31.50
CA LEU A 562 9.24 2.09 30.66
C LEU A 562 10.17 3.27 30.41
N VAL A 563 10.41 3.58 29.14
CA VAL A 563 11.11 4.77 28.69
C VAL A 563 10.08 5.77 28.22
N SER A 564 10.17 7.00 28.72
CA SER A 564 9.29 8.10 28.33
C SER A 564 10.13 9.33 27.99
N GLY A 565 9.77 10.04 26.93
CA GLY A 565 10.55 11.19 26.48
C GLY A 565 9.81 12.10 25.51
N LYS A 566 10.49 13.15 25.08
CA LYS A 566 10.02 14.14 24.11
C LYS A 566 11.04 14.32 22.98
N VAL A 567 10.55 14.34 21.74
CA VAL A 567 11.31 14.58 20.51
C VAL A 567 11.01 15.98 19.97
N THR A 568 12.04 16.79 19.78
CA THR A 568 11.94 18.15 19.26
C THR A 568 12.96 18.43 18.16
N ASP A 569 12.72 19.45 17.34
CA ASP A 569 13.71 19.98 16.39
C ASP A 569 14.77 20.87 17.07
N SER A 570 15.69 21.42 16.27
CA SER A 570 16.72 22.38 16.68
C SER A 570 16.18 23.68 17.27
N HIS A 571 14.90 24.01 17.03
CA HIS A 571 14.19 25.19 17.53
C HIS A 571 13.28 24.85 18.73
N SER A 572 13.39 23.64 19.29
CA SER A 572 12.55 23.12 20.39
C SER A 572 11.07 22.90 20.05
N ASN A 573 10.69 22.88 18.77
CA ASN A 573 9.33 22.54 18.37
C ASN A 573 9.10 21.02 18.49
N PRO A 574 7.94 20.57 19.00
CA PRO A 574 7.62 19.15 19.11
C PRO A 574 7.44 18.51 17.74
N LEU A 575 8.04 17.34 17.54
CA LEU A 575 7.92 16.58 16.29
C LEU A 575 6.92 15.43 16.47
N ARG A 576 5.76 15.54 15.82
CA ARG A 576 4.71 14.53 15.78
C ARG A 576 5.01 13.46 14.74
N GLY A 577 4.91 12.19 15.11
CA GLY A 577 5.16 11.05 14.19
C GLY A 577 6.64 10.70 14.02
N ALA A 578 7.51 11.14 14.91
CA ALA A 578 8.88 10.63 15.00
C ALA A 578 8.86 9.17 15.47
N SER A 579 9.57 8.31 14.74
CA SER A 579 9.66 6.89 15.05
C SER A 579 10.73 6.67 16.12
N VAL A 580 10.39 5.90 17.16
CA VAL A 580 11.28 5.53 18.27
C VAL A 580 11.31 4.01 18.35
N ILE A 581 12.41 3.39 17.94
CA ILE A 581 12.55 1.93 17.81
C ILE A 581 13.69 1.43 18.70
N ILE A 582 13.56 0.26 19.30
CA ILE A 582 14.67 -0.39 20.02
C ILE A 582 15.67 -0.94 18.98
N LYS A 583 16.92 -0.51 19.07
CA LYS A 583 17.97 -0.88 18.10
C LYS A 583 18.12 -2.41 18.02
N GLY A 584 17.95 -2.96 16.82
CA GLY A 584 18.05 -4.40 16.57
C GLY A 584 16.73 -5.17 16.76
N THR A 585 15.61 -4.49 17.00
CA THR A 585 14.28 -5.09 17.05
C THR A 585 13.28 -4.30 16.20
N ASN A 586 12.09 -4.86 15.97
CA ASN A 586 10.94 -4.17 15.37
C ASN A 586 10.01 -3.55 16.41
N GLU A 587 10.39 -3.55 17.69
CA GLU A 587 9.60 -2.96 18.76
C GLU A 587 9.85 -1.45 18.84
N GLY A 588 8.77 -0.67 18.75
CA GLY A 588 8.87 0.78 18.73
C GLY A 588 7.54 1.47 18.94
N THR A 589 7.58 2.79 19.00
CA THR A 589 6.44 3.68 19.18
C THR A 589 6.61 4.93 18.33
N ILE A 590 5.55 5.72 18.20
CA ILE A 590 5.57 7.01 17.51
C ILE A 590 5.25 8.14 18.47
N SER A 591 5.86 9.30 18.25
CA SER A 591 5.57 10.49 19.06
C SER A 591 4.19 11.09 18.77
N ASP A 592 3.53 11.59 19.81
CA ASP A 592 2.21 12.23 19.73
C ASP A 592 2.27 13.68 19.21
N SER A 593 1.13 14.40 19.21
CA SER A 593 1.06 15.80 18.77
C SER A 593 1.90 16.78 19.59
N ASN A 594 2.28 16.39 20.81
CA ASN A 594 3.16 17.16 21.68
C ASN A 594 4.61 16.67 21.61
N GLY A 595 4.93 15.77 20.67
CA GLY A 595 6.27 15.18 20.51
C GLY A 595 6.63 14.19 21.61
N SER A 596 5.69 13.79 22.47
CA SER A 596 5.92 12.87 23.58
C SER A 596 5.79 11.43 23.14
N PHE A 597 6.58 10.53 23.72
CA PHE A 597 6.55 9.10 23.44
C PHE A 597 6.71 8.28 24.72
N GLN A 598 6.16 7.05 24.71
CA GLN A 598 6.37 6.04 25.75
C GLN A 598 6.60 4.69 25.09
N LEU A 599 7.64 3.97 25.54
CA LEU A 599 8.04 2.67 24.99
C LEU A 599 8.45 1.74 26.13
N LYS A 600 7.91 0.52 26.15
CA LYS A 600 8.37 -0.54 27.06
C LYS A 600 9.62 -1.16 26.46
N VAL A 601 10.68 -1.26 27.25
CA VAL A 601 11.96 -1.84 26.84
C VAL A 601 12.30 -3.02 27.76
N PRO A 602 12.84 -4.14 27.25
CA PRO A 602 13.08 -5.33 28.05
C PRO A 602 14.22 -5.14 29.06
N SER A 603 15.22 -4.31 28.78
CA SER A 603 16.33 -4.07 29.72
C SER A 603 16.90 -2.66 29.59
N LYS A 604 17.81 -2.27 30.50
CA LYS A 604 18.60 -1.04 30.35
C LYS A 604 19.72 -1.16 29.33
N GLU A 605 19.87 -2.35 28.76
CA GLU A 605 20.97 -2.68 27.89
C GLU A 605 20.48 -2.59 26.44
N GLY A 606 20.93 -1.56 25.73
CA GLY A 606 20.50 -1.28 24.37
C GLY A 606 20.45 0.22 24.08
N SER A 607 20.10 0.54 22.84
CA SER A 607 19.89 1.90 22.38
C SER A 607 18.53 2.04 21.73
N LEU A 608 17.93 3.22 21.80
CA LEU A 608 16.80 3.60 20.97
C LEU A 608 17.31 4.32 19.72
N VAL A 609 16.73 4.00 18.57
CA VAL A 609 16.94 4.69 17.31
C VAL A 609 15.74 5.57 17.06
N ILE A 610 15.99 6.88 16.93
CA ILE A 610 14.95 7.89 16.76
C ILE A 610 15.12 8.55 15.41
N SER A 611 14.12 8.41 14.54
CA SER A 611 14.18 8.88 13.16
C SER A 611 12.91 9.66 12.77
N PHE A 612 13.10 10.74 12.03
CA PHE A 612 12.02 11.54 11.46
C PHE A 612 12.44 12.06 10.07
N VAL A 613 11.50 12.10 9.13
CA VAL A 613 11.78 12.43 7.73
C VAL A 613 12.40 13.83 7.63
N GLY A 614 13.55 13.92 6.97
CA GLY A 614 14.29 15.18 6.79
C GLY A 614 15.27 15.52 7.93
N TYR A 615 15.45 14.65 8.93
CA TYR A 615 16.38 14.87 10.03
C TYR A 615 17.37 13.72 10.20
N LYS A 616 18.54 14.03 10.78
CA LYS A 616 19.55 13.02 11.11
C LYS A 616 19.06 12.12 12.25
N THR A 617 19.12 10.81 12.05
CA THR A 617 18.75 9.80 13.05
C THR A 617 19.61 9.94 14.31
N VAL A 618 18.97 9.91 15.48
CA VAL A 618 19.63 9.98 16.78
C VAL A 618 19.57 8.62 17.47
N GLU A 619 20.73 8.17 17.93
CA GLU A 619 20.84 6.96 18.76
C GLU A 619 20.97 7.36 20.24
N LEU A 620 20.06 6.85 21.06
CA LEU A 620 19.98 7.14 22.48
C LEU A 620 20.22 5.87 23.31
N ALA A 621 21.40 5.78 23.94
CA ALA A 621 21.75 4.63 24.77
C ALA A 621 20.92 4.62 26.08
N LEU A 622 20.22 3.53 26.35
CA LEU A 622 19.30 3.37 27.48
C LEU A 622 20.01 3.46 28.85
N ASN A 623 21.29 3.03 28.90
CA ASN A 623 22.13 3.09 30.08
C ASN A 623 22.54 4.51 30.50
N ARG A 624 22.41 5.51 29.61
CA ARG A 624 22.70 6.93 29.88
C ARG A 624 21.47 7.72 30.31
N LEU A 625 20.29 7.12 30.26
CA LEU A 625 19.06 7.78 30.70
C LEU A 625 19.04 7.91 32.22
N SER A 626 18.69 9.10 32.69
CA SER A 626 18.47 9.32 34.13
C SER A 626 17.31 8.46 34.60
N ASN A 627 17.52 7.73 35.70
CA ASN A 627 16.41 7.15 36.45
C ASN A 627 15.53 8.30 36.93
N LEU A 628 14.26 8.26 36.56
CA LEU A 628 13.27 9.13 37.16
C LEU A 628 13.05 8.62 38.59
N ASN A 629 13.85 9.12 39.55
CA ASN A 629 13.70 8.80 40.96
C ASN A 629 12.42 9.46 41.47
N GLY A 630 11.34 8.70 41.44
CA GLY A 630 10.03 9.09 41.94
C GLY A 630 9.20 7.83 42.09
N GLU A 631 8.31 7.82 43.08
CA GLU A 631 7.37 6.74 43.32
C GLU A 631 6.68 6.35 42.00
N THR A 632 6.90 5.12 41.51
CA THR A 632 6.27 4.66 40.27
C THR A 632 4.77 4.68 40.49
N THR A 633 4.08 5.50 39.71
CA THR A 633 2.64 5.66 39.81
C THR A 633 1.95 4.85 38.72
N THR A 634 1.06 3.94 39.11
CA THR A 634 0.21 3.17 38.19
C THR A 634 -1.25 3.56 38.41
N GLU A 635 -1.95 3.83 37.32
CA GLU A 635 -3.37 4.17 37.35
C GLU A 635 -4.20 2.96 36.94
N ILE A 636 -5.19 2.64 37.76
CA ILE A 636 -6.13 1.53 37.57
C ILE A 636 -7.53 2.14 37.50
N PRO A 637 -8.12 2.25 36.29
CA PRO A 637 -9.50 2.67 36.15
C PRO A 637 -10.44 1.51 36.51
N VAL A 638 -11.38 1.75 37.42
CA VAL A 638 -12.41 0.79 37.82
C VAL A 638 -13.78 1.42 37.57
N VAL A 639 -14.56 0.84 36.65
CA VAL A 639 -15.89 1.34 36.30
C VAL A 639 -16.95 0.49 36.99
N PHE A 640 -17.79 1.14 37.79
CA PHE A 640 -18.97 0.52 38.37
C PHE A 640 -20.19 0.85 37.52
N ARG A 641 -20.86 -0.18 37.00
CA ARG A 641 -22.09 -0.03 36.23
C ARG A 641 -23.20 -0.94 36.77
N LEU A 642 -24.42 -0.45 36.75
CA LEU A 642 -25.59 -1.22 37.17
C LEU A 642 -26.27 -1.83 35.95
N GLN A 643 -26.76 -3.04 36.13
CA GLN A 643 -27.49 -3.77 35.11
C GLN A 643 -28.82 -4.25 35.71
N GLY A 644 -29.93 -3.91 35.06
CA GLY A 644 -31.28 -4.24 35.54
C GLY A 644 -32.35 -3.49 34.76
N ASP A 645 -33.60 -3.94 34.90
CA ASP A 645 -34.74 -3.33 34.22
C ASP A 645 -34.98 -1.91 34.77
N ASN A 646 -35.10 -0.92 33.88
CA ASN A 646 -35.28 0.51 34.19
C ASN A 646 -34.09 1.20 34.90
N ILE A 647 -32.85 0.76 34.65
CA ILE A 647 -31.64 1.45 35.12
C ILE A 647 -31.01 2.19 33.94
N GLU A 648 -30.73 3.49 34.10
CA GLU A 648 -30.02 4.27 33.09
C GLU A 648 -28.58 3.73 32.93
N PRO A 649 -28.14 3.41 31.70
CA PRO A 649 -26.79 2.91 31.45
C PRO A 649 -25.73 3.94 31.82
N TYR A 650 -24.61 3.48 32.39
CA TYR A 650 -23.45 4.34 32.63
C TYR A 650 -22.95 4.99 31.33
N ALA A 651 -23.11 6.30 31.21
CA ALA A 651 -22.74 7.09 30.02
C ALA A 651 -21.36 7.76 30.12
N GLY A 652 -20.57 7.45 31.15
CA GLY A 652 -19.26 8.04 31.37
C GLY A 652 -18.14 7.33 30.58
N PRO A 653 -16.93 7.94 30.53
CA PRO A 653 -15.80 7.38 29.80
C PRO A 653 -15.37 6.04 30.40
N THR A 654 -15.21 5.03 29.55
CA THR A 654 -14.68 3.71 29.94
C THR A 654 -13.35 3.48 29.21
N PRO A 655 -12.20 3.66 29.88
CA PRO A 655 -10.89 3.36 29.30
C PRO A 655 -10.78 1.89 28.89
N ASP A 656 -10.04 1.59 27.81
CA ASP A 656 -9.89 0.21 27.28
C ASP A 656 -9.26 -0.76 28.29
N ASN A 657 -8.49 -0.25 29.26
CA ASN A 657 -7.87 -1.01 30.33
C ASN A 657 -8.68 -0.99 31.65
N ALA A 658 -9.93 -0.55 31.62
CA ALA A 658 -10.75 -0.43 32.82
C ALA A 658 -11.26 -1.78 33.32
N VAL A 659 -11.17 -1.99 34.62
CA VAL A 659 -11.86 -3.09 35.30
C VAL A 659 -13.33 -2.72 35.42
N VAL A 660 -14.21 -3.50 34.80
CA VAL A 660 -15.65 -3.25 34.88
C VAL A 660 -16.29 -4.13 35.96
N VAL A 661 -16.90 -3.49 36.96
CA VAL A 661 -17.63 -4.13 38.05
C VAL A 661 -19.12 -3.92 37.82
N VAL A 662 -19.86 -5.02 37.62
CA VAL A 662 -21.29 -4.97 37.34
C VAL A 662 -22.08 -5.33 38.60
N GLY A 663 -23.01 -4.45 38.97
CA GLY A 663 -23.99 -4.67 40.04
C GLY A 663 -25.38 -4.90 39.46
N TYR A 664 -26.23 -5.63 40.17
CA TYR A 664 -27.61 -5.89 39.76
C TYR A 664 -28.55 -5.14 40.71
N GLY A 665 -29.06 -4.01 40.24
CA GLY A 665 -30.03 -3.19 40.97
C GLY A 665 -31.47 -3.58 40.64
N SER A 666 -32.36 -3.49 41.62
CA SER A 666 -33.81 -3.50 41.41
C SER A 666 -34.33 -2.15 41.89
N ALA A 667 -35.03 -1.42 41.01
CA ALA A 667 -35.60 -0.12 41.35
C ALA A 667 -36.59 -0.25 42.53
N LYS A 668 -36.53 0.72 43.45
CA LYS A 668 -37.42 0.85 44.61
C LYS A 668 -38.89 0.64 44.21
N ALA A 669 -39.53 -0.25 44.95
CA ALA A 669 -40.88 -0.77 44.74
C ALA A 669 -41.99 0.29 44.69
N ALA A 670 -42.93 0.08 43.76
CA ALA A 670 -44.35 0.30 44.04
C ALA A 670 -45.07 -1.06 43.98
N THR A 671 -45.50 -1.50 45.18
CA THR A 671 -46.61 -2.43 45.49
C THR A 671 -46.56 -3.92 45.09
N ASN A 672 -46.33 -4.74 46.13
CA ASN A 672 -46.92 -6.05 46.48
C ASN A 672 -47.63 -6.87 45.39
N ILE A 673 -47.12 -8.08 45.12
CA ILE A 673 -47.81 -9.39 45.21
C ILE A 673 -46.72 -10.48 45.31
N ALA A 674 -46.94 -11.50 46.16
CA ALA A 674 -46.01 -12.61 46.42
C ALA A 674 -45.67 -13.43 45.15
N PRO A 675 -44.43 -13.93 44.98
CA PRO A 675 -44.06 -14.67 43.79
C PRO A 675 -44.59 -16.12 43.83
N PRO A 676 -45.16 -16.63 42.73
CA PRO A 676 -45.39 -18.07 42.56
C PRO A 676 -44.03 -18.78 42.30
N PRO A 677 -43.95 -20.11 42.48
CA PRO A 677 -42.69 -20.84 42.36
C PRO A 677 -42.11 -20.73 40.93
N PRO A 678 -40.77 -20.79 40.77
CA PRO A 678 -40.12 -20.49 39.49
C PRO A 678 -40.54 -21.51 38.42
N PRO A 679 -40.99 -21.06 37.23
CA PRO A 679 -41.18 -21.95 36.09
C PRO A 679 -39.81 -22.32 35.50
N ARG A 680 -39.74 -23.54 34.99
CA ARG A 680 -38.56 -24.12 34.34
C ARG A 680 -38.09 -23.24 33.19
N ARG A 681 -36.79 -22.91 33.14
CA ARG A 681 -36.14 -22.18 32.04
C ARG A 681 -36.31 -22.98 30.74
N ASN A 682 -37.12 -22.46 29.83
CA ASN A 682 -37.04 -22.80 28.40
C ASN A 682 -35.99 -21.87 27.77
N SER A 683 -35.08 -22.46 27.00
CA SER A 683 -33.89 -21.86 26.37
C SER A 683 -34.18 -20.93 25.18
N SER A 684 -35.29 -20.19 25.19
CA SER A 684 -35.82 -19.55 23.97
C SER A 684 -35.68 -18.02 23.90
N ASP A 685 -34.96 -17.38 24.82
CA ASP A 685 -34.91 -15.89 24.90
C ASP A 685 -33.49 -15.31 25.03
N GLU A 686 -32.46 -16.09 24.69
CA GLU A 686 -31.08 -15.60 24.62
C GLU A 686 -30.87 -14.78 23.33
N ILE A 687 -30.15 -13.66 23.45
CA ILE A 687 -29.76 -12.83 22.31
C ILE A 687 -28.41 -13.34 21.79
N PHE A 688 -28.40 -13.86 20.57
CA PHE A 688 -27.22 -14.44 19.96
C PHE A 688 -26.43 -13.37 19.18
N MET A 689 -25.10 -13.52 19.11
CA MET A 689 -24.21 -12.64 18.34
C MET A 689 -23.69 -13.31 17.05
N VAL A 690 -23.60 -14.64 17.05
CA VAL A 690 -23.20 -15.45 15.89
C VAL A 690 -24.21 -16.55 15.76
N VAL A 691 -24.85 -16.61 14.59
CA VAL A 691 -25.93 -17.56 14.30
C VAL A 691 -25.71 -18.22 12.94
N GLU A 692 -26.33 -19.38 12.74
CA GLU A 692 -26.27 -20.12 11.46
C GLU A 692 -26.86 -19.31 10.29
N GLU A 693 -28.01 -18.67 10.49
CA GLU A 693 -28.62 -17.74 9.52
C GLU A 693 -28.71 -16.33 10.12
N GLN A 694 -27.93 -15.37 9.60
CA GLN A 694 -27.92 -13.99 10.09
C GLN A 694 -29.22 -13.22 9.74
N PRO A 695 -29.65 -12.25 10.56
CA PRO A 695 -30.76 -11.37 10.19
C PRO A 695 -30.47 -10.56 8.93
N GLU A 696 -31.48 -10.38 8.09
CA GLU A 696 -31.34 -9.72 6.79
C GLU A 696 -32.38 -8.62 6.59
N PHE A 697 -31.99 -7.50 5.97
CA PHE A 697 -32.94 -6.45 5.59
C PHE A 697 -33.87 -6.96 4.46
N PRO A 698 -35.14 -6.52 4.38
CA PRO A 698 -36.03 -6.95 3.30
C PRO A 698 -35.50 -6.54 1.92
N GLY A 699 -35.17 -7.52 1.09
CA GLY A 699 -34.52 -7.29 -0.21
C GLY A 699 -32.99 -7.26 -0.16
N GLY A 700 -32.40 -7.74 0.93
CA GLY A 700 -30.97 -7.97 1.09
C GLY A 700 -30.14 -6.72 1.33
N ASN A 701 -28.81 -6.91 1.31
CA ASN A 701 -27.83 -5.88 1.64
C ASN A 701 -27.91 -4.63 0.73
N GLU A 702 -28.41 -4.79 -0.50
CA GLU A 702 -28.49 -3.67 -1.44
C GLU A 702 -29.71 -2.81 -1.27
N ALA A 703 -30.86 -3.43 -0.97
CA ALA A 703 -32.04 -2.69 -0.55
C ALA A 703 -31.75 -1.90 0.72
N LEU A 704 -30.94 -2.47 1.62
CA LEU A 704 -30.43 -1.79 2.81
C LEU A 704 -29.55 -0.58 2.44
N MET A 705 -28.54 -0.75 1.58
CA MET A 705 -27.65 0.35 1.18
C MET A 705 -28.40 1.46 0.43
N LYS A 706 -29.36 1.09 -0.43
CA LYS A 706 -30.23 2.05 -1.12
C LYS A 706 -31.14 2.78 -0.15
N TYR A 707 -31.78 2.06 0.78
CA TYR A 707 -32.61 2.65 1.82
C TYR A 707 -31.82 3.65 2.67
N ILE A 708 -30.60 3.29 3.07
CA ILE A 708 -29.68 4.17 3.80
C ILE A 708 -29.39 5.42 2.97
N SER A 709 -29.01 5.28 1.70
CA SER A 709 -28.72 6.41 0.81
C SER A 709 -29.91 7.35 0.60
N ASP A 710 -31.13 6.81 0.48
CA ASP A 710 -32.34 7.60 0.20
C ASP A 710 -32.90 8.30 1.47
N ASN A 711 -32.65 7.73 2.65
CA ASN A 711 -33.24 8.20 3.90
C ASN A 711 -32.24 8.90 4.84
N ILE A 712 -30.94 8.87 4.55
CA ILE A 712 -29.90 9.56 5.34
C ILE A 712 -30.01 11.08 5.16
N LYS A 713 -30.09 11.82 6.26
CA LYS A 713 -30.16 13.28 6.26
C LYS A 713 -28.94 13.86 6.96
N TYR A 714 -28.07 14.51 6.19
CA TYR A 714 -26.87 15.11 6.76
C TYR A 714 -27.22 16.28 7.70
N PRO A 715 -26.84 16.23 8.99
CA PRO A 715 -27.09 17.33 9.93
C PRO A 715 -26.36 18.61 9.51
N ALA A 716 -27.07 19.76 9.54
CA ALA A 716 -26.54 21.04 9.04
C ALA A 716 -25.32 21.54 9.83
N ASP A 717 -25.24 21.21 11.12
CA ASP A 717 -24.09 21.53 11.97
C ASP A 717 -22.85 20.71 11.58
N ALA A 718 -23.01 19.43 11.24
CA ALA A 718 -21.94 18.57 10.74
C ALA A 718 -21.43 19.04 9.35
N VAL A 719 -22.33 19.50 8.47
CA VAL A 719 -21.96 20.10 7.18
C VAL A 719 -21.14 21.37 7.37
N SER A 720 -21.59 22.28 8.25
CA SER A 720 -20.89 23.56 8.49
C SER A 720 -19.47 23.39 9.05
N LYS A 721 -19.22 22.29 9.76
CA LYS A 721 -17.93 21.94 10.38
C LYS A 721 -17.09 20.99 9.53
N GLY A 722 -17.56 20.56 8.35
CA GLY A 722 -16.85 19.63 7.48
C GLY A 722 -16.67 18.22 8.07
N ILE A 723 -17.54 17.82 9.02
CA ILE A 723 -17.40 16.56 9.76
C ILE A 723 -17.90 15.41 8.89
N GLN A 724 -17.03 14.43 8.63
CA GLN A 724 -17.32 13.20 7.89
C GLN A 724 -16.82 11.99 8.69
N GLY A 725 -17.40 10.82 8.45
CA GLY A 725 -16.92 9.59 9.09
C GLY A 725 -17.91 8.45 9.08
N ARG A 726 -17.52 7.35 9.74
CA ARG A 726 -18.31 6.11 9.85
C ARG A 726 -18.79 5.95 11.28
N VAL A 727 -20.11 5.90 11.47
CA VAL A 727 -20.78 5.62 12.73
C VAL A 727 -21.15 4.13 12.76
N ILE A 728 -20.76 3.41 13.80
CA ILE A 728 -21.10 1.99 13.98
C ILE A 728 -22.25 1.91 14.97
N THR A 729 -23.33 1.25 14.57
CA THR A 729 -24.54 1.06 15.37
C THR A 729 -24.76 -0.42 15.67
N ASN A 730 -25.33 -0.72 16.83
CA ASN A 730 -25.75 -2.05 17.24
C ASN A 730 -27.24 -2.02 17.52
N PHE A 731 -27.98 -3.05 17.11
CA PHE A 731 -29.39 -3.22 17.45
C PHE A 731 -29.73 -4.71 17.50
N VAL A 732 -30.88 -5.05 18.08
CA VAL A 732 -31.38 -6.41 18.16
C VAL A 732 -32.49 -6.57 17.14
N VAL A 733 -32.36 -7.60 16.29
CA VAL A 733 -33.43 -8.04 15.42
C VAL A 733 -34.25 -9.08 16.17
N GLU A 734 -35.50 -8.72 16.44
CA GLU A 734 -36.46 -9.57 17.14
C GLU A 734 -36.99 -10.68 16.23
N LYS A 735 -37.61 -11.70 16.83
CA LYS A 735 -38.16 -12.86 16.09
C LYS A 735 -39.25 -12.50 15.09
N ASP A 736 -39.87 -11.34 15.23
CA ASP A 736 -40.89 -10.80 14.31
C ASP A 736 -40.31 -9.81 13.29
N GLY A 737 -39.00 -9.61 13.31
CA GLY A 737 -38.28 -8.69 12.44
C GLY A 737 -38.24 -7.25 12.94
N THR A 738 -38.83 -6.93 14.10
CA THR A 738 -38.73 -5.57 14.64
C THR A 738 -37.33 -5.29 15.17
N LEU A 739 -36.93 -4.01 15.11
CA LEU A 739 -35.62 -3.56 15.62
C LEU A 739 -35.81 -2.95 17.00
N THR A 740 -35.08 -3.49 17.98
CA THR A 740 -35.05 -3.01 19.37
C THR A 740 -33.60 -2.75 19.79
N ASP A 741 -33.39 -2.08 20.92
CA ASP A 741 -32.04 -1.88 21.49
C ASP A 741 -31.04 -1.17 20.53
N VAL A 742 -31.49 -0.16 19.77
CA VAL A 742 -30.65 0.61 18.84
C VAL A 742 -29.69 1.52 19.62
N GLN A 743 -28.39 1.27 19.48
CA GLN A 743 -27.32 2.00 20.17
C GLN A 743 -26.15 2.30 19.22
N VAL A 744 -25.40 3.37 19.49
CA VAL A 744 -24.16 3.67 18.76
C VAL A 744 -22.99 3.02 19.49
N ALA A 745 -22.33 2.06 18.85
CA ALA A 745 -21.15 1.37 19.36
C ALA A 745 -19.87 2.21 19.20
N ARG A 746 -19.77 2.98 18.11
CA ARG A 746 -18.65 3.88 17.83
C ARG A 746 -19.12 5.07 17.01
N GLY A 747 -19.18 6.22 17.64
CA GLY A 747 -19.58 7.48 17.03
C GLY A 747 -18.42 8.28 16.45
N VAL A 748 -18.76 9.31 15.67
CA VAL A 748 -17.79 10.30 15.13
C VAL A 748 -18.11 11.68 15.67
N ASP A 749 -19.38 12.07 15.63
CA ASP A 749 -19.88 13.32 16.21
C ASP A 749 -21.33 13.10 16.68
N PRO A 750 -21.74 13.70 17.82
CA PRO A 750 -23.08 13.50 18.37
C PRO A 750 -24.24 13.84 17.41
N SER A 751 -24.03 14.71 16.42
CA SER A 751 -25.08 15.01 15.42
C SER A 751 -25.23 13.88 14.39
N LEU A 752 -24.12 13.27 13.96
CA LEU A 752 -24.12 12.11 13.06
C LEU A 752 -24.66 10.85 13.76
N ASP A 753 -24.34 10.70 15.05
CA ASP A 753 -24.81 9.59 15.88
C ASP A 753 -26.34 9.59 16.02
N LYS A 754 -26.94 10.77 16.25
CA LYS A 754 -28.40 10.93 16.30
C LYS A 754 -29.08 10.59 14.98
N GLU A 755 -28.48 11.00 13.87
CA GLU A 755 -29.02 10.67 12.55
C GLU A 755 -28.91 9.17 12.25
N ALA A 756 -27.82 8.51 12.64
CA ALA A 756 -27.66 7.07 12.49
C ALA A 756 -28.71 6.28 13.29
N ILE A 757 -29.02 6.70 14.52
CA ILE A 757 -30.08 6.08 15.34
C ILE A 757 -31.44 6.26 14.67
N ARG A 758 -31.80 7.50 14.28
CA ARG A 758 -33.07 7.81 13.61
C ARG A 758 -33.27 6.98 12.34
N LEU A 759 -32.20 6.82 11.55
CA LEU A 759 -32.22 6.06 10.31
C LEU A 759 -32.58 4.59 10.56
N ILE A 760 -32.01 3.98 11.60
CA ILE A 760 -32.23 2.57 11.96
C ILE A 760 -33.63 2.37 12.55
N GLU A 761 -34.07 3.25 13.45
CA GLU A 761 -35.43 3.19 14.02
C GLU A 761 -36.51 3.33 12.94
N SER A 762 -36.21 4.01 11.82
CA SER A 762 -37.13 4.16 10.70
C SER A 762 -37.18 2.98 9.72
N MET A 763 -36.31 1.97 9.89
CA MET A 763 -36.22 0.84 8.98
C MET A 763 -37.48 -0.04 9.01
N PRO A 764 -37.84 -0.68 7.88
CA PRO A 764 -38.87 -1.71 7.85
C PRO A 764 -38.46 -2.94 8.69
N ARG A 765 -39.42 -3.84 8.95
CA ARG A 765 -39.16 -5.09 9.68
C ARG A 765 -38.19 -5.98 8.92
N TRP A 766 -37.15 -6.47 9.57
CA TRP A 766 -36.12 -7.36 9.03
C TRP A 766 -36.58 -8.82 8.96
N ILE A 767 -35.88 -9.61 8.16
CA ILE A 767 -35.96 -11.07 8.20
C ILE A 767 -35.14 -11.51 9.42
N PRO A 768 -35.75 -12.22 10.38
CA PRO A 768 -35.08 -12.58 11.63
C PRO A 768 -34.08 -13.73 11.43
N GLY A 769 -33.03 -13.76 12.24
CA GLY A 769 -32.01 -14.80 12.19
C GLY A 769 -32.49 -16.15 12.72
N LYS A 770 -31.86 -17.24 12.25
CA LYS A 770 -32.16 -18.61 12.70
C LYS A 770 -30.95 -19.34 13.24
N GLN A 771 -31.19 -20.23 14.20
CA GLN A 771 -30.22 -21.20 14.70
C GLN A 771 -30.91 -22.56 14.78
N ARG A 772 -30.34 -23.59 14.15
CA ARG A 772 -30.92 -24.95 14.11
C ARG A 772 -32.36 -24.97 13.59
N GLY A 773 -32.69 -24.05 12.66
CA GLY A 773 -34.02 -23.89 12.09
C GLY A 773 -35.04 -23.14 12.96
N GLU A 774 -34.69 -22.73 14.19
CA GLU A 774 -35.56 -21.91 15.04
C GLU A 774 -35.24 -20.41 14.90
N VAL A 775 -36.29 -19.58 14.81
CA VAL A 775 -36.15 -18.11 14.76
C VAL A 775 -35.79 -17.57 16.13
N ILE A 776 -34.69 -16.84 16.21
CA ILE A 776 -34.10 -16.35 17.46
C ILE A 776 -33.79 -14.86 17.38
N ARG A 777 -33.53 -14.27 18.56
CA ARG A 777 -33.18 -12.85 18.69
C ARG A 777 -31.70 -12.69 18.46
N VAL A 778 -31.30 -11.78 17.58
CA VAL A 778 -29.90 -11.65 17.17
C VAL A 778 -29.45 -10.20 17.25
N ARG A 779 -28.27 -9.99 17.84
CA ARG A 779 -27.63 -8.67 17.87
C ARG A 779 -26.86 -8.45 16.58
N PHE A 780 -27.19 -7.38 15.89
CA PHE A 780 -26.62 -7.02 14.59
C PHE A 780 -25.91 -5.67 14.68
N ALA A 781 -24.75 -5.56 14.01
CA ALA A 781 -23.94 -4.34 13.97
C ALA A 781 -23.91 -3.76 12.56
N LEU A 782 -24.40 -2.53 12.38
CA LEU A 782 -24.51 -1.88 11.08
C LEU A 782 -23.63 -0.60 11.03
N PRO A 783 -22.66 -0.52 10.09
CA PRO A 783 -21.90 0.70 9.87
C PRO A 783 -22.63 1.66 8.91
N VAL A 784 -22.91 2.88 9.38
CA VAL A 784 -23.48 3.99 8.59
C VAL A 784 -22.37 4.98 8.23
N VAL A 785 -22.21 5.27 6.94
CA VAL A 785 -21.10 6.11 6.42
C VAL A 785 -21.63 7.47 5.97
N PHE A 786 -21.08 8.54 6.54
CA PHE A 786 -21.38 9.93 6.19
C PHE A 786 -20.25 10.53 5.36
N ARG A 787 -20.55 10.95 4.12
CA ARG A 787 -19.64 11.64 3.21
C ARG A 787 -20.31 12.90 2.66
N LEU A 788 -19.62 14.04 2.68
CA LEU A 788 -20.11 15.24 2.00
C LEU A 788 -19.91 15.04 0.50
N GLN A 789 -20.96 15.31 -0.28
CA GLN A 789 -20.82 15.44 -1.74
C GLN A 789 -20.17 16.79 -2.02
N ASN A 790 -19.05 16.77 -2.75
CA ASN A 790 -18.38 17.99 -3.23
C ASN A 790 -19.19 18.66 -4.35
#